data_AF-A0A7V7UWH7-F1
#
_entry.id   AF-A0A7V7UWH7-F1
#
_cell.length_a   1.000
_cell.length_b   1.000
_cell.length_c   1.000
_cell.angle_alpha   90.00
_cell.angle_beta   90.00
_cell.angle_gamma   90.00
#
_symmetry.space_group_name_H-M   'P 1'
#
loop_
_entity.id
_entity.type
_entity.pdbx_description
1 polymer ?
#
loop_
_entity_poly.entity_id
_entity_poly.type
_entity_poly.pdbx_seq_one_letter_code
_entity_poly.pdbx_strand_id
1 'polypeptide(L)'
;MKKILLPFLLLPMLLSILFSPTGASAAADPPSVNFSAKASQEIIVKPQNADAIGGLDLHLVPKGMATNPDRDPIDLIFIFDKSGSMNESGRNPKKFQDAKDAIEEAVEYFKEHGQPGDRFGLVPFDTGVATDKIVYFSVDHFITNLNKIEATVDSLSASGGTNYTQSFETALQMLGGKKSGAEKPADNQYVIFMTDGEPTFSNFKETITYQKQVQVGTKRECYWFFCQDVPVYETKTVKEEVLVYHEIYTNTRTGQDFSEVYYYVNGRKQTINQNVNETKKRIKEHGLALAQSLSASNIKLYSIGFGNDNEVDMSYLRQLSAVTGVTARQASQGNISEVFRSISGEIDTPSINGEITVDLSKFNGKVKLAEGANAAISNGVATIKFDLKYPLNQEAPQPIDFSLPLSFTEAGDYIFNDIKLVYRDITGKQLAPITHAPVKISVKDDAAPSMIGEMKLTGITNSVDNLVKVSGSKERSNEFKVDYKLTPNGLYSSLVTGRLTDIQIIQPLPNGISIVPTQGVKEIIGADGRKAAQITVSQNISYALGNFLPGNLAASLNLKGDWALNNVKMPTAYVAYKDSRFGEQQASIAPANQFINLRVRLNEMGGKAYDGYASGIINKVDLNNNNSVLAQTEFPNDYGLKPKPIKDMEFVGDKNTAIKITYSDNEEVIIYLTPDFEMTGQDSGVAYKDGDVTSEKVNVDVTQLVAGKGVKYYYSIENPNGNIGWTEFDPSKSIVINDIGKNTIRIKAEGGFAFNTPVEKDITLQVPVESINVTPNPLELEVDEVKSFSVNISPLNASNRDLDIYIEDQNIAEYKGDMRIIGKAEGETYLVVKTKDGSGITVRVPVIVKDAYIGLKEIKFIKSVFKIEEGEEIALKDVLIFNPNNATDKDIESLLSTLPDKVSVRKEGSEWYIIGEEVGYSTVTAEAEKQRDQSKPKASALFEVGPEGADHDSGGSNGAGRW
;
A
#
# COMPACT_ATOMS: atom_id res chain seq x y z
N MET A 1 -57.06 -57.48 10.68
CA MET A 1 -57.15 -57.56 9.20
C MET A 1 -56.73 -56.20 8.62
N LYS A 2 -55.70 -56.18 7.75
CA LYS A 2 -55.50 -55.36 6.52
C LYS A 2 -55.81 -53.83 6.59
N LYS A 3 -54.95 -52.85 6.25
CA LYS A 3 -53.74 -52.69 5.40
C LYS A 3 -53.01 -51.39 5.86
N ILE A 4 -51.69 -51.37 6.05
CA ILE A 4 -50.60 -50.89 5.14
C ILE A 4 -50.76 -49.42 4.65
N LEU A 5 -49.93 -48.49 5.16
CA LEU A 5 -48.86 -47.77 4.41
C LEU A 5 -47.98 -46.91 5.37
N LEU A 6 -46.67 -46.99 5.21
CA LEU A 6 -45.57 -46.19 5.81
C LEU A 6 -45.07 -45.18 4.72
N PRO A 7 -44.06 -44.30 4.93
CA PRO A 7 -43.74 -43.30 5.96
C PRO A 7 -43.68 -41.85 5.37
N PHE A 8 -43.52 -40.81 6.20
CA PHE A 8 -42.99 -39.51 5.76
C PHE A 8 -41.80 -39.10 6.64
N LEU A 9 -40.67 -38.85 5.98
CA LEU A 9 -39.40 -38.35 6.50
C LEU A 9 -39.00 -37.20 5.58
N LEU A 10 -39.01 -35.95 6.06
CA LEU A 10 -38.27 -34.79 5.51
C LEU A 10 -38.58 -33.47 6.26
N LEU A 11 -37.50 -32.75 6.62
CA LEU A 11 -37.38 -31.32 6.96
C LEU A 11 -37.86 -30.81 8.35
N PRO A 12 -37.03 -29.97 9.02
CA PRO A 12 -37.23 -28.54 8.84
C PRO A 12 -35.93 -27.75 8.60
N MET A 13 -35.88 -27.13 7.43
CA MET A 13 -35.08 -25.98 7.06
C MET A 13 -36.13 -24.95 6.60
N LEU A 14 -35.87 -23.66 6.86
CA LEU A 14 -36.77 -22.51 6.75
C LEU A 14 -37.63 -22.22 8.00
N LEU A 15 -37.07 -21.40 8.88
CA LEU A 15 -37.79 -20.22 9.34
C LEU A 15 -36.80 -19.08 9.60
N SER A 16 -36.51 -18.32 8.55
CA SER A 16 -35.92 -17.00 8.64
C SER A 16 -36.66 -16.07 7.69
N ILE A 17 -36.62 -14.78 8.03
CA ILE A 17 -37.18 -13.60 7.35
C ILE A 17 -38.48 -13.09 7.99
N LEU A 18 -38.33 -12.12 8.89
CA LEU A 18 -38.86 -10.75 8.75
C LEU A 18 -38.57 -9.98 10.05
N PHE A 19 -37.38 -9.38 10.16
CA PHE A 19 -37.14 -8.12 10.88
C PHE A 19 -35.82 -7.56 10.36
N SER A 20 -35.89 -6.48 9.59
CA SER A 20 -34.73 -5.69 9.18
C SER A 20 -34.47 -4.64 10.26
N PRO A 21 -33.34 -4.69 11.00
CA PRO A 21 -32.86 -3.52 11.70
C PRO A 21 -32.07 -2.64 10.71
N THR A 22 -32.44 -1.38 10.68
CA THR A 22 -31.69 -0.28 10.08
C THR A 22 -30.24 -0.28 10.55
N GLY A 23 -29.30 -0.30 9.60
CA GLY A 23 -27.97 0.31 9.69
C GLY A 23 -27.20 0.15 11.00
N ALA A 24 -26.91 -1.08 11.41
CA ALA A 24 -25.76 -1.38 12.27
C ALA A 24 -24.84 -2.30 11.47
N SER A 25 -23.60 -1.89 11.22
CA SER A 25 -22.55 -2.77 10.71
C SER A 25 -22.53 -4.01 11.61
N ALA A 26 -22.78 -5.20 11.07
CA ALA A 26 -22.67 -6.43 11.85
C ALA A 26 -21.25 -6.49 12.41
N ALA A 27 -21.11 -6.46 13.74
CA ALA A 27 -19.81 -6.62 14.38
C ALA A 27 -19.26 -7.98 13.95
N ALA A 28 -18.01 -8.02 13.50
CA ALA A 28 -17.36 -9.28 13.15
C ALA A 28 -17.33 -10.22 14.36
N ASP A 29 -17.54 -11.51 14.14
CA ASP A 29 -17.45 -12.50 15.23
C ASP A 29 -16.06 -12.46 15.88
N PRO A 30 -15.97 -12.44 17.21
CA PRO A 30 -14.69 -12.38 17.90
C PRO A 30 -13.85 -13.64 17.62
N PRO A 31 -12.51 -13.54 17.66
CA PRO A 31 -11.63 -14.68 17.47
C PRO A 31 -11.96 -15.85 18.41
N SER A 32 -12.04 -17.05 17.86
CA SER A 32 -12.34 -18.28 18.61
C SER A 32 -11.76 -19.52 17.93
N VAL A 33 -11.65 -20.62 18.68
CA VAL A 33 -11.06 -21.87 18.19
C VAL A 33 -11.97 -23.05 18.52
N ASN A 34 -12.24 -23.87 17.50
CA ASN A 34 -12.85 -25.18 17.66
C ASN A 34 -11.82 -26.28 17.40
N PHE A 35 -12.09 -27.50 17.86
CA PHE A 35 -11.26 -28.63 17.53
C PHE A 35 -12.06 -29.93 17.37
N SER A 36 -11.46 -30.89 16.69
CA SER A 36 -11.93 -32.28 16.63
C SER A 36 -10.75 -33.23 16.76
N ALA A 37 -11.01 -34.44 17.26
CA ALA A 37 -10.02 -35.49 17.41
C ALA A 37 -10.51 -36.81 16.80
N LYS A 38 -9.60 -37.57 16.18
CA LYS A 38 -9.89 -38.92 15.66
C LYS A 38 -8.69 -39.84 15.85
N ALA A 39 -8.91 -41.15 15.76
CA ALA A 39 -7.81 -42.10 15.75
C ALA A 39 -7.03 -41.99 14.44
N SER A 40 -5.69 -42.06 14.51
CA SER A 40 -4.84 -42.16 13.30
C SER A 40 -5.07 -43.46 12.55
N GLN A 41 -5.48 -44.51 13.28
CA GLN A 41 -6.02 -45.77 12.78
C GLN A 41 -6.90 -46.39 13.88
N GLU A 42 -8.13 -46.80 13.54
CA GLU A 42 -9.08 -47.32 14.54
C GLU A 42 -8.67 -48.68 15.12
N ILE A 43 -8.05 -49.53 14.31
CA ILE A 43 -7.61 -50.87 14.67
C ILE A 43 -6.12 -50.99 14.37
N ILE A 44 -5.32 -51.27 15.40
CA ILE A 44 -3.88 -51.50 15.27
C ILE A 44 -3.50 -52.87 15.80
N VAL A 45 -2.48 -53.48 15.20
CA VAL A 45 -1.95 -54.78 15.59
C VAL A 45 -0.94 -54.64 16.71
N LYS A 46 -0.97 -55.56 17.69
CA LYS A 46 0.04 -55.70 18.74
C LYS A 46 1.19 -56.57 18.22
N PRO A 47 2.40 -56.02 17.99
CA PRO A 47 3.54 -56.85 17.60
C PRO A 47 3.96 -57.78 18.74
N GLN A 48 4.50 -58.97 18.38
CA GLN A 48 4.96 -59.96 19.37
C GLN A 48 6.04 -59.40 20.31
N ASN A 49 6.98 -58.61 19.76
CA ASN A 49 8.20 -58.16 20.47
C ASN A 49 8.36 -56.64 20.50
N ALA A 50 7.30 -55.87 20.23
CA ALA A 50 7.32 -54.41 20.26
C ALA A 50 5.96 -53.86 20.69
N ASP A 51 5.91 -52.60 21.13
CA ASP A 51 4.65 -51.91 21.40
C ASP A 51 3.86 -51.70 20.09
N ALA A 52 2.53 -51.71 20.17
CA ALA A 52 1.73 -51.25 19.04
C ALA A 52 1.88 -49.73 18.91
N ILE A 53 1.89 -49.23 17.68
CA ILE A 53 2.05 -47.80 17.40
C ILE A 53 0.74 -47.31 16.79
N GLY A 54 0.18 -46.25 17.37
CA GLY A 54 -1.03 -45.58 16.91
C GLY A 54 -1.01 -44.12 17.35
N GLY A 55 -2.15 -43.45 17.39
CA GLY A 55 -2.20 -42.07 17.83
C GLY A 55 -3.55 -41.39 17.62
N LEU A 56 -3.59 -40.12 17.97
CA LEU A 56 -4.73 -39.24 17.74
C LEU A 56 -4.34 -38.15 16.74
N ASP A 57 -5.19 -37.94 15.74
CA ASP A 57 -5.13 -36.77 14.87
C ASP A 57 -6.04 -35.69 15.44
N LEU A 58 -5.50 -34.48 15.58
CA LEU A 58 -6.17 -33.34 16.16
C LEU A 58 -6.29 -32.25 15.09
N HIS A 59 -7.50 -31.76 14.86
CA HIS A 59 -7.80 -30.74 13.85
C HIS A 59 -8.35 -29.50 14.54
N LEU A 60 -7.65 -28.37 14.44
CA LEU A 60 -8.07 -27.09 14.99
C LEU A 60 -8.62 -26.19 13.89
N VAL A 61 -9.75 -25.54 14.18
CA VAL A 61 -10.45 -24.64 13.25
C VAL A 61 -10.55 -23.25 13.90
N PRO A 62 -9.66 -22.33 13.54
CA PRO A 62 -9.76 -20.91 13.88
C PRO A 62 -11.02 -20.27 13.25
N LYS A 63 -11.61 -19.30 13.94
CA LYS A 63 -12.79 -18.55 13.50
C LYS A 63 -12.74 -17.11 14.02
N GLY A 64 -13.53 -16.24 13.41
CA GLY A 64 -13.63 -14.84 13.80
C GLY A 64 -12.46 -13.99 13.30
N MET A 65 -12.45 -12.72 13.68
CA MET A 65 -11.49 -11.73 13.20
C MET A 65 -11.06 -10.81 14.34
N ALA A 66 -9.76 -10.52 14.42
CA ALA A 66 -9.26 -9.53 15.37
C ALA A 66 -9.50 -8.12 14.81
N THR A 67 -10.13 -7.25 15.60
CA THR A 67 -10.43 -5.86 15.20
C THR A 67 -9.78 -4.82 16.11
N ASN A 68 -9.24 -5.21 17.26
CA ASN A 68 -8.55 -4.30 18.19
C ASN A 68 -7.03 -4.50 18.09
N PRO A 69 -6.24 -3.44 17.81
CA PRO A 69 -4.78 -3.51 17.81
C PRO A 69 -4.13 -3.75 19.17
N ASP A 70 -4.81 -3.49 20.29
CA ASP A 70 -4.19 -3.60 21.61
C ASP A 70 -3.90 -5.07 21.97
N ARG A 71 -2.62 -5.37 22.24
CA ARG A 71 -2.17 -6.65 22.81
C ARG A 71 -1.70 -6.44 24.24
N ASP A 72 -1.67 -7.51 25.03
CA ASP A 72 -1.01 -7.45 26.34
C ASP A 72 0.50 -7.17 26.18
N PRO A 73 1.12 -6.48 27.16
CA PRO A 73 2.57 -6.29 27.18
C PRO A 73 3.33 -7.62 27.08
N ILE A 74 4.55 -7.58 26.55
CA ILE A 74 5.39 -8.77 26.37
C ILE A 74 6.69 -8.71 27.19
N ASP A 75 7.13 -9.89 27.64
CA ASP A 75 8.51 -10.10 28.07
C ASP A 75 9.27 -10.88 27.00
N LEU A 76 10.31 -10.31 26.41
CA LEU A 76 11.10 -10.94 25.37
C LEU A 76 12.58 -11.05 25.75
N ILE A 77 13.14 -12.26 25.70
CA ILE A 77 14.59 -12.48 25.84
C ILE A 77 15.19 -12.93 24.51
N PHE A 78 16.22 -12.21 24.07
CA PHE A 78 17.12 -12.68 23.02
C PHE A 78 18.18 -13.60 23.66
N ILE A 79 18.20 -14.87 23.27
CA ILE A 79 19.31 -15.77 23.60
C ILE A 79 20.23 -15.81 22.39
N PHE A 80 21.44 -15.29 22.55
CA PHE A 80 22.37 -15.03 21.46
C PHE A 80 23.58 -15.96 21.54
N ASP A 81 23.68 -16.89 20.58
CA ASP A 81 24.83 -17.79 20.45
C ASP A 81 26.06 -17.01 19.99
N LYS A 82 27.12 -17.07 20.81
CA LYS A 82 28.45 -16.55 20.50
C LYS A 82 29.50 -17.65 20.58
N SER A 83 29.12 -18.89 20.28
CA SER A 83 30.02 -20.03 20.17
C SER A 83 31.00 -19.85 19.00
N GLY A 84 32.07 -20.66 18.98
CA GLY A 84 33.08 -20.61 17.93
C GLY A 84 32.55 -20.99 16.53
N SER A 85 31.45 -21.77 16.45
CA SER A 85 30.83 -22.15 15.17
C SER A 85 30.24 -20.94 14.43
N MET A 86 29.71 -19.96 15.16
CA MET A 86 29.13 -18.73 14.61
C MET A 86 30.11 -17.93 13.74
N ASN A 87 31.41 -18.10 13.94
CA ASN A 87 32.47 -17.46 13.13
C ASN A 87 33.29 -18.49 12.33
N GLU A 88 32.89 -19.77 12.37
CA GLU A 88 33.68 -20.92 11.90
C GLU A 88 35.15 -20.83 12.33
N SER A 89 35.40 -20.39 13.57
CA SER A 89 36.75 -20.11 14.09
C SER A 89 37.59 -19.15 13.21
N GLY A 90 36.95 -18.15 12.60
CA GLY A 90 37.56 -17.14 11.74
C GLY A 90 37.51 -17.45 10.24
N ARG A 91 36.92 -18.57 9.82
CA ARG A 91 36.82 -18.96 8.40
C ARG A 91 35.61 -18.36 7.70
N ASN A 92 34.55 -18.06 8.44
CA ASN A 92 33.33 -17.45 7.94
C ASN A 92 32.79 -16.42 8.95
N PRO A 93 33.46 -15.27 9.11
CA PRO A 93 33.06 -14.25 10.08
C PRO A 93 31.71 -13.62 9.80
N LYS A 94 31.19 -13.83 8.58
CA LYS A 94 29.93 -13.23 8.15
C LYS A 94 28.74 -13.78 8.93
N LYS A 95 28.74 -15.05 9.32
CA LYS A 95 27.61 -15.68 10.03
C LYS A 95 27.35 -15.06 11.41
N PHE A 96 28.41 -14.72 12.14
CA PHE A 96 28.31 -14.01 13.40
C PHE A 96 27.90 -12.55 13.21
N GLN A 97 28.42 -11.88 12.16
CA GLN A 97 28.03 -10.51 11.84
C GLN A 97 26.55 -10.43 11.44
N ASP A 98 26.10 -11.33 10.56
CA ASP A 98 24.72 -11.47 10.15
C ASP A 98 23.81 -11.62 11.40
N ALA A 99 24.19 -12.48 12.37
CA ALA A 99 23.45 -12.61 13.62
C ALA A 99 23.38 -11.30 14.44
N LYS A 100 24.41 -10.44 14.39
CA LYS A 100 24.38 -9.11 15.02
C LYS A 100 23.42 -8.17 14.31
N ASP A 101 23.53 -8.07 12.98
CA ASP A 101 22.66 -7.26 12.12
C ASP A 101 21.17 -7.66 12.32
N ALA A 102 20.92 -8.94 12.57
CA ALA A 102 19.61 -9.47 12.95
C ALA A 102 19.04 -8.90 14.26
N ILE A 103 19.87 -8.74 15.29
CA ILE A 103 19.45 -8.13 16.55
C ILE A 103 19.17 -6.64 16.32
N GLU A 104 20.01 -5.95 15.55
CA GLU A 104 19.79 -4.55 15.18
C GLU A 104 18.41 -4.37 14.54
N GLU A 105 18.06 -5.19 13.55
CA GLU A 105 16.76 -5.18 12.88
C GLU A 105 15.58 -5.47 13.84
N ALA A 106 15.73 -6.45 14.75
CA ALA A 106 14.70 -6.73 15.75
C ALA A 106 14.54 -5.57 16.74
N VAL A 107 15.65 -4.97 17.17
CA VAL A 107 15.70 -3.82 18.05
C VAL A 107 15.01 -2.62 17.41
N GLU A 108 15.30 -2.32 16.15
CA GLU A 108 14.64 -1.26 15.38
C GLU A 108 13.13 -1.51 15.26
N TYR A 109 12.74 -2.74 14.92
CA TYR A 109 11.33 -3.11 14.85
C TYR A 109 10.59 -2.83 16.16
N PHE A 110 11.13 -3.29 17.30
CA PHE A 110 10.50 -3.07 18.60
C PHE A 110 10.62 -1.62 19.10
N LYS A 111 11.58 -0.82 18.64
CA LYS A 111 11.60 0.63 18.89
C LYS A 111 10.41 1.33 18.21
N GLU A 112 10.01 0.88 17.03
CA GLU A 112 8.87 1.45 16.27
C GLU A 112 7.51 0.90 16.74
N HIS A 113 7.42 -0.39 17.09
CA HIS A 113 6.15 -1.09 17.37
C HIS A 113 5.91 -1.41 18.85
N GLY A 114 6.93 -1.26 19.71
CA GLY A 114 6.85 -1.59 21.12
C GLY A 114 5.81 -0.76 21.87
N GLN A 115 5.13 -1.39 22.81
CA GLN A 115 4.05 -0.80 23.60
C GLN A 115 4.51 -0.52 25.04
N PRO A 116 3.87 0.44 25.76
CA PRO A 116 4.13 0.64 27.17
C PRO A 116 3.95 -0.66 27.97
N GLY A 117 4.97 -1.03 28.74
CA GLY A 117 4.99 -2.27 29.53
C GLY A 117 5.79 -3.41 28.89
N ASP A 118 6.19 -3.30 27.63
CA ASP A 118 7.07 -4.28 26.99
C ASP A 118 8.47 -4.26 27.63
N ARG A 119 9.04 -5.45 27.87
CA ARG A 119 10.36 -5.62 28.50
C ARG A 119 11.23 -6.55 27.68
N PHE A 120 12.47 -6.11 27.44
CA PHE A 120 13.43 -6.83 26.61
C PHE A 120 14.67 -7.22 27.42
N GLY A 121 15.24 -8.40 27.15
CA GLY A 121 16.47 -8.88 27.78
C GLY A 121 17.38 -9.61 26.81
N LEU A 122 18.64 -9.81 27.19
CA LEU A 122 19.65 -10.50 26.39
C LEU A 122 20.43 -11.50 27.24
N VAL A 123 20.61 -12.71 26.72
CA VAL A 123 21.43 -13.78 27.31
C VAL A 123 22.43 -14.28 26.25
N PRO A 124 23.66 -13.73 26.21
CA PRO A 124 24.71 -14.26 25.34
C PRO A 124 25.31 -15.54 25.91
N PHE A 125 25.58 -16.55 25.07
CA PHE A 125 26.12 -17.82 25.53
C PHE A 125 27.12 -18.48 24.57
N ASP A 126 27.99 -19.32 25.11
CA ASP A 126 28.91 -20.23 24.42
C ASP A 126 28.97 -21.60 25.15
N THR A 127 30.12 -22.02 25.69
CA THR A 127 30.24 -23.12 26.66
C THR A 127 29.46 -22.81 27.94
N GLY A 128 29.25 -21.53 28.27
CA GLY A 128 28.40 -21.09 29.37
C GLY A 128 27.68 -19.78 29.04
N VAL A 129 26.97 -19.21 30.00
CA VAL A 129 26.36 -17.88 29.83
C VAL A 129 27.40 -16.80 30.16
N ALA A 130 27.51 -15.78 29.32
CA ALA A 130 28.38 -14.63 29.55
C ALA A 130 27.75 -13.71 30.62
N THR A 131 27.92 -14.09 31.89
CA THR A 131 27.19 -13.47 33.02
C THR A 131 27.42 -11.95 33.18
N ASP A 132 28.56 -11.44 32.76
CA ASP A 132 28.92 -10.01 32.74
C ASP A 132 28.29 -9.24 31.56
N LYS A 133 27.72 -9.96 30.59
CA LYS A 133 27.09 -9.43 29.37
C LYS A 133 25.58 -9.66 29.30
N ILE A 134 24.97 -10.19 30.35
CA ILE A 134 23.50 -10.32 30.43
C ILE A 134 22.88 -8.91 30.53
N VAL A 135 21.88 -8.66 29.69
CA VAL A 135 21.00 -7.50 29.83
C VAL A 135 19.69 -7.97 30.46
N TYR A 136 19.50 -7.64 31.73
CA TYR A 136 18.26 -7.93 32.44
C TYR A 136 17.14 -6.96 32.03
N PHE A 137 15.89 -7.33 32.31
CA PHE A 137 14.75 -6.43 32.14
C PHE A 137 14.96 -5.15 32.95
N SER A 138 14.72 -4.01 32.32
CA SER A 138 14.66 -2.70 32.99
C SER A 138 13.22 -2.26 33.20
N VAL A 139 13.01 -1.44 34.24
CA VAL A 139 11.78 -0.68 34.49
C VAL A 139 11.79 0.70 33.82
N ASP A 140 12.93 1.13 33.27
CA ASP A 140 13.03 2.34 32.45
C ASP A 140 12.38 2.14 31.07
N HIS A 141 12.14 3.23 30.34
CA HIS A 141 11.56 3.20 28.98
C HIS A 141 12.25 2.15 28.09
N PHE A 142 11.49 1.23 27.51
CA PHE A 142 11.98 0.02 26.83
C PHE A 142 13.03 0.30 25.74
N ILE A 143 12.92 1.44 25.04
CA ILE A 143 13.90 1.94 24.06
C ILE A 143 15.34 1.99 24.64
N THR A 144 15.51 2.44 25.89
CA THR A 144 16.84 2.51 26.51
C THR A 144 17.43 1.11 26.71
N ASN A 145 16.60 0.13 27.08
CA ASN A 145 17.07 -1.25 27.26
C ASN A 145 17.38 -1.91 25.91
N LEU A 146 16.59 -1.62 24.88
CA LEU A 146 16.84 -2.04 23.49
C LEU A 146 18.19 -1.50 22.97
N ASN A 147 18.50 -0.22 23.19
CA ASN A 147 19.81 0.36 22.84
C ASN A 147 20.97 -0.33 23.59
N LYS A 148 20.74 -0.73 24.85
CA LYS A 148 21.76 -1.45 25.64
C LYS A 148 21.98 -2.87 25.11
N ILE A 149 20.93 -3.55 24.65
CA ILE A 149 21.02 -4.87 24.01
C ILE A 149 21.86 -4.76 22.74
N GLU A 150 21.54 -3.82 21.86
CA GLU A 150 22.27 -3.53 20.62
C GLU A 150 23.77 -3.29 20.87
N ALA A 151 24.11 -2.32 21.73
CA ALA A 151 25.50 -2.03 22.08
C ALA A 151 26.22 -3.21 22.74
N THR A 152 25.51 -4.06 23.49
CA THR A 152 26.10 -5.25 24.10
C THR A 152 26.44 -6.28 23.02
N VAL A 153 25.51 -6.56 22.10
CA VAL A 153 25.69 -7.51 20.99
C VAL A 153 26.83 -7.09 20.08
N ASP A 154 26.96 -5.81 19.75
CA ASP A 154 28.08 -5.28 18.96
C ASP A 154 29.43 -5.59 19.59
N SER A 155 29.52 -5.55 20.92
CA SER A 155 30.75 -5.82 21.67
C SER A 155 31.13 -7.31 21.76
N LEU A 156 30.23 -8.24 21.40
CA LEU A 156 30.46 -9.67 21.55
C LEU A 156 31.45 -10.20 20.51
N SER A 157 32.12 -11.30 20.88
CA SER A 157 32.98 -12.09 20.01
C SER A 157 32.67 -13.58 20.12
N ALA A 158 32.79 -14.27 18.99
CA ALA A 158 32.49 -15.69 18.85
C ALA A 158 33.67 -16.56 19.36
N SER A 159 33.39 -17.43 20.33
CA SER A 159 34.36 -18.36 20.93
C SER A 159 33.64 -19.42 21.78
N GLY A 160 34.31 -20.54 22.07
CA GLY A 160 33.77 -21.59 22.96
C GLY A 160 32.85 -22.60 22.25
N GLY A 161 32.30 -23.52 23.04
CA GLY A 161 31.32 -24.51 22.60
C GLY A 161 29.91 -23.94 22.55
N THR A 162 28.92 -24.82 22.42
CA THR A 162 27.52 -24.43 22.18
C THR A 162 26.61 -25.08 23.22
N ASN A 163 26.22 -24.31 24.24
CA ASN A 163 25.49 -24.79 25.43
C ASN A 163 24.07 -24.23 25.54
N TYR A 164 23.10 -25.00 25.05
CA TYR A 164 21.69 -24.59 25.11
C TYR A 164 21.12 -24.67 26.53
N THR A 165 21.65 -25.57 27.37
CA THR A 165 21.04 -25.84 28.66
C THR A 165 21.12 -24.65 29.61
N GLN A 166 22.31 -24.06 29.77
CA GLN A 166 22.49 -22.94 30.69
C GLN A 166 21.80 -21.66 30.21
N SER A 167 21.70 -21.47 28.89
CA SER A 167 21.00 -20.32 28.32
C SER A 167 19.49 -20.42 28.54
N PHE A 168 18.89 -21.59 28.32
CA PHE A 168 17.46 -21.83 28.62
C PHE A 168 17.15 -21.74 30.11
N GLU A 169 18.00 -22.29 30.98
CA GLU A 169 17.88 -22.14 32.45
C GLU A 169 17.92 -20.68 32.89
N THR A 170 18.78 -19.87 32.26
CA THR A 170 18.89 -18.43 32.57
C THR A 170 17.64 -17.68 32.12
N ALA A 171 17.15 -17.95 30.90
CA ALA A 171 15.90 -17.36 30.43
C ALA A 171 14.70 -17.75 31.30
N LEU A 172 14.60 -19.02 31.71
CA LEU A 172 13.60 -19.49 32.68
C LEU A 172 13.65 -18.70 34.00
N GLN A 173 14.84 -18.41 34.51
CA GLN A 173 15.02 -17.65 35.76
C GLN A 173 14.62 -16.17 35.61
N MET A 174 14.90 -15.59 34.43
CA MET A 174 14.59 -14.18 34.13
C MET A 174 13.08 -13.97 33.90
N LEU A 175 12.43 -14.85 33.14
CA LEU A 175 10.99 -14.78 32.83
C LEU A 175 10.12 -15.27 34.00
N GLY A 176 10.56 -16.29 34.74
CA GLY A 176 9.83 -16.87 35.87
C GLY A 176 9.84 -16.05 37.17
N GLY A 177 10.30 -14.79 37.15
CA GLY A 177 10.23 -13.85 38.27
C GLY A 177 11.12 -14.18 39.49
N LYS A 178 12.12 -15.06 39.36
CA LYS A 178 12.93 -15.53 40.50
C LYS A 178 14.23 -14.75 40.75
N LYS A 179 14.65 -13.86 39.84
CA LYS A 179 15.92 -13.11 39.94
C LYS A 179 15.90 -11.64 39.52
N SER A 180 14.81 -11.14 38.97
CA SER A 180 14.68 -9.72 38.59
C SER A 180 13.89 -8.98 39.66
N GLY A 181 14.45 -7.93 40.24
CA GLY A 181 13.73 -7.04 41.17
C GLY A 181 12.63 -6.20 40.50
N ALA A 182 11.83 -6.78 39.59
CA ALA A 182 10.88 -6.09 38.73
C ALA A 182 9.42 -6.54 39.00
N GLU A 183 8.49 -5.63 38.69
CA GLU A 183 7.04 -5.79 38.74
C GLU A 183 6.51 -7.06 38.05
N LYS A 184 5.23 -7.40 38.33
CA LYS A 184 4.49 -8.57 37.84
C LYS A 184 4.90 -8.93 36.39
N PRO A 185 5.34 -10.18 36.12
CA PRO A 185 5.67 -10.63 34.77
C PRO A 185 4.52 -10.42 33.78
N ALA A 186 4.86 -10.15 32.52
CA ALA A 186 3.89 -10.15 31.45
C ALA A 186 3.27 -11.55 31.30
N ASP A 187 1.99 -11.62 30.97
CA ASP A 187 1.32 -12.91 30.73
C ASP A 187 1.83 -13.57 29.42
N ASN A 188 2.36 -12.76 28.49
CA ASN A 188 2.98 -13.19 27.24
C ASN A 188 4.51 -13.12 27.33
N GLN A 189 5.15 -14.29 27.36
CA GLN A 189 6.59 -14.42 27.56
C GLN A 189 7.24 -15.19 26.40
N TYR A 190 8.32 -14.62 25.87
CA TYR A 190 8.97 -15.07 24.64
C TYR A 190 10.48 -15.18 24.81
N VAL A 191 11.04 -16.15 24.12
CA VAL A 191 12.47 -16.31 23.88
C VAL A 191 12.68 -16.34 22.37
N ILE A 192 13.51 -15.44 21.84
CA ILE A 192 14.09 -15.59 20.50
C ILE A 192 15.47 -16.21 20.70
N PHE A 193 15.60 -17.48 20.31
CA PHE A 193 16.80 -18.28 20.45
C PHE A 193 17.55 -18.36 19.13
N MET A 194 18.76 -17.83 19.10
CA MET A 194 19.56 -17.65 17.90
C MET A 194 20.80 -18.53 17.98
N THR A 195 20.99 -19.44 17.02
CA THR A 195 22.12 -20.39 17.01
C THR A 195 22.43 -20.87 15.61
N ASP A 196 23.67 -21.27 15.37
CA ASP A 196 24.15 -21.70 14.06
C ASP A 196 24.74 -23.12 14.04
N GLY A 197 24.76 -23.77 15.20
CA GLY A 197 25.53 -24.97 15.44
C GLY A 197 24.76 -25.98 16.28
N GLU A 198 25.10 -27.25 16.10
CA GLU A 198 24.61 -28.34 16.94
C GLU A 198 25.11 -28.14 18.39
N PRO A 199 24.28 -28.34 19.43
CA PRO A 199 24.75 -28.19 20.80
C PRO A 199 25.87 -29.20 21.08
N THR A 200 27.02 -28.69 21.48
CA THR A 200 28.24 -29.47 21.78
C THR A 200 28.49 -29.59 23.27
N PHE A 201 27.72 -28.88 24.10
CA PHE A 201 27.91 -28.86 25.53
C PHE A 201 26.57 -28.85 26.28
N SER A 202 26.52 -29.51 27.43
CA SER A 202 25.39 -29.36 28.37
C SER A 202 25.82 -29.57 29.80
N ASN A 203 25.31 -28.76 30.73
CA ASN A 203 25.35 -29.08 32.15
C ASN A 203 23.94 -29.36 32.63
N PHE A 204 23.70 -30.56 33.14
CA PHE A 204 22.36 -30.98 33.52
C PHE A 204 22.39 -31.73 34.84
N LYS A 205 21.33 -31.59 35.64
CA LYS A 205 21.20 -32.34 36.89
C LYS A 205 20.76 -33.76 36.57
N GLU A 206 21.61 -34.72 36.90
CA GLU A 206 21.32 -36.13 36.71
C GLU A 206 21.45 -36.89 38.02
N THR A 207 20.63 -37.92 38.18
CA THR A 207 20.74 -38.83 39.32
C THR A 207 21.90 -39.80 39.09
N ILE A 208 23.00 -39.59 39.81
CA ILE A 208 24.20 -40.44 39.72
C ILE A 208 24.33 -41.27 41.00
N THR A 209 24.73 -42.54 40.81
CA THR A 209 25.08 -43.43 41.93
C THR A 209 26.59 -43.48 42.07
N TYR A 210 27.12 -43.05 43.22
CA TYR A 210 28.56 -43.01 43.48
C TYR A 210 28.89 -43.20 44.96
N GLN A 211 30.17 -43.44 45.26
CA GLN A 211 30.67 -43.59 46.63
C GLN A 211 31.06 -42.21 47.21
N LYS A 212 30.51 -41.86 48.37
CA LYS A 212 30.74 -40.58 49.06
C LYS A 212 31.11 -40.81 50.52
N GLN A 213 32.05 -40.02 51.04
CA GLN A 213 32.31 -39.96 52.49
C GLN A 213 31.14 -39.23 53.17
N VAL A 214 30.39 -39.94 53.99
CA VAL A 214 29.27 -39.40 54.77
C VAL A 214 29.68 -39.36 56.23
N GLN A 215 29.50 -38.22 56.90
CA GLN A 215 29.75 -38.14 58.33
C GLN A 215 28.73 -39.03 59.06
N VAL A 216 29.20 -40.05 59.77
CA VAL A 216 28.36 -41.03 60.48
C VAL A 216 28.39 -40.86 61.99
N GLY A 217 29.24 -39.96 62.50
CA GLY A 217 29.30 -39.62 63.92
C GLY A 217 30.46 -38.70 64.25
N THR A 218 30.77 -38.60 65.54
CA THR A 218 31.96 -37.93 66.06
C THR A 218 32.67 -38.89 67.00
N LYS A 219 34.00 -38.94 66.92
CA LYS A 219 34.85 -39.70 67.84
C LYS A 219 35.58 -38.69 68.71
N ARG A 220 35.53 -38.88 70.01
CA ARG A 220 36.29 -38.05 70.95
C ARG A 220 37.75 -38.48 70.94
N GLU A 221 38.62 -37.59 70.48
CA GLU A 221 40.07 -37.79 70.50
C GLU A 221 40.69 -36.87 71.53
N CYS A 222 41.47 -37.45 72.44
CA CYS A 222 42.10 -36.73 73.54
C CYS A 222 43.62 -36.84 73.41
N TYR A 223 44.33 -35.71 73.49
CA TYR A 223 45.78 -35.66 73.59
C TYR A 223 46.18 -34.97 74.90
N TRP A 224 46.85 -35.74 75.76
CA TRP A 224 47.25 -35.42 77.13
C TRP A 224 46.08 -35.08 78.08
N PHE A 225 45.52 -33.85 77.99
CA PHE A 225 44.36 -33.39 78.78
C PHE A 225 43.34 -32.58 77.96
N PHE A 226 43.56 -32.40 76.66
CA PHE A 226 42.63 -31.71 75.76
C PHE A 226 41.92 -32.73 74.87
N CYS A 227 40.59 -32.73 74.93
CA CYS A 227 39.75 -33.57 74.08
C CYS A 227 39.02 -32.70 73.06
N GLN A 228 38.96 -33.18 71.82
CA GLN A 228 38.11 -32.62 70.78
C GLN A 228 37.29 -33.74 70.13
N ASP A 229 36.05 -33.42 69.78
CA ASP A 229 35.20 -34.32 69.01
C ASP A 229 35.54 -34.13 67.53
N VAL A 230 36.15 -35.15 66.93
CA VAL A 230 36.47 -35.14 65.50
C VAL A 230 35.38 -35.89 64.71
N PRO A 231 34.96 -35.37 63.55
CA PRO A 231 33.97 -36.04 62.70
C PRO A 231 34.51 -37.37 62.16
N VAL A 232 33.70 -38.44 62.24
CA VAL A 232 33.97 -39.75 61.64
C VAL A 232 33.19 -39.86 60.33
N TYR A 233 33.89 -40.25 59.27
CA TYR A 233 33.30 -40.44 57.94
C TYR A 233 33.34 -41.92 57.55
N GLU A 234 32.28 -42.39 56.89
CA GLU A 234 32.22 -43.68 56.22
C GLU A 234 31.95 -43.50 54.73
N THR A 235 32.56 -44.36 53.91
CA THR A 235 32.22 -44.46 52.49
C THR A 235 30.86 -45.12 52.34
N LYS A 236 29.86 -44.38 51.85
CA LYS A 236 28.54 -44.94 51.51
C LYS A 236 28.24 -44.76 50.03
N THR A 237 27.53 -45.74 49.48
CA THR A 237 26.93 -45.62 48.15
C THR A 237 25.71 -44.73 48.28
N VAL A 238 25.73 -43.60 47.60
CA VAL A 238 24.63 -42.64 47.57
C VAL A 238 24.09 -42.53 46.16
N LYS A 239 22.80 -42.20 46.06
CA LYS A 239 22.11 -41.89 44.81
C LYS A 239 21.55 -40.48 44.96
N GLU A 240 22.25 -39.52 44.39
CA GLU A 240 21.97 -38.08 44.52
C GLU A 240 21.86 -37.45 43.13
N GLU A 241 21.09 -36.36 43.02
CA GLU A 241 21.15 -35.50 41.84
C GLU A 241 22.40 -34.62 41.90
N VAL A 242 23.25 -34.72 40.87
CA VAL A 242 24.48 -33.94 40.74
C VAL A 242 24.52 -33.28 39.37
N LEU A 243 25.26 -32.16 39.25
CA LEU A 243 25.47 -31.50 37.97
C LEU A 243 26.50 -32.30 37.16
N VAL A 244 26.07 -32.83 36.02
CA VAL A 244 26.89 -33.59 35.08
C VAL A 244 27.16 -32.72 33.85
N TYR A 245 28.40 -32.73 33.40
CA TYR A 245 28.92 -31.99 32.27
C TYR A 245 29.10 -32.97 31.11
N HIS A 246 28.49 -32.67 29.97
CA HIS A 246 28.66 -33.40 28.71
C HIS A 246 29.29 -32.47 27.70
N GLU A 247 30.40 -32.87 27.12
CA GLU A 247 31.15 -32.09 26.15
C GLU A 247 31.50 -32.93 24.93
N ILE A 248 31.29 -32.36 23.74
CA ILE A 248 31.78 -32.85 22.46
C ILE A 248 32.84 -31.89 21.96
N TYR A 249 34.02 -32.42 21.63
CA TYR A 249 35.07 -31.65 20.98
C TYR A 249 35.55 -32.36 19.72
N THR A 250 35.72 -31.58 18.65
CA THR A 250 36.17 -32.08 17.36
C THR A 250 37.67 -31.82 17.20
N ASN A 251 38.42 -32.85 16.84
CA ASN A 251 39.83 -32.68 16.50
C ASN A 251 39.96 -31.94 15.17
N THR A 252 40.52 -30.73 15.22
CA THR A 252 40.62 -29.82 14.07
C THR A 252 41.49 -30.34 12.92
N ARG A 253 42.32 -31.38 13.14
CA ARG A 253 43.16 -32.00 12.11
C ARG A 253 42.51 -33.19 11.43
N THR A 254 41.76 -34.01 12.18
CA THR A 254 41.18 -35.25 11.67
C THR A 254 39.67 -35.17 11.41
N GLY A 255 39.00 -34.13 11.93
CA GLY A 255 37.54 -34.01 11.90
C GLY A 255 36.81 -35.02 12.77
N GLN A 256 37.53 -35.77 13.61
CA GLN A 256 36.95 -36.80 14.47
C GLN A 256 36.43 -36.16 15.77
N ASP A 257 35.21 -36.51 16.14
CA ASP A 257 34.58 -36.11 17.40
C ASP A 257 35.02 -37.00 18.56
N PHE A 258 35.14 -36.39 19.73
CA PHE A 258 35.41 -37.02 21.01
C PHE A 258 34.40 -36.51 22.05
N SER A 259 34.13 -37.34 23.06
CA SER A 259 33.23 -36.98 24.16
C SER A 259 33.96 -37.03 25.49
N GLU A 260 33.72 -36.01 26.32
CA GLU A 260 34.09 -36.01 27.73
C GLU A 260 32.84 -35.80 28.58
N VAL A 261 32.54 -36.77 29.45
CA VAL A 261 31.41 -36.69 30.37
C VAL A 261 31.93 -36.79 31.79
N TYR A 262 31.57 -35.84 32.66
CA TYR A 262 32.11 -35.79 34.02
C TYR A 262 31.21 -35.09 35.02
N TYR A 263 31.45 -35.33 36.31
CA TYR A 263 30.81 -34.66 37.44
C TYR A 263 31.82 -34.41 38.55
N TYR A 264 31.47 -33.58 39.54
CA TYR A 264 32.36 -33.27 40.66
C TYR A 264 31.83 -33.86 41.97
N VAL A 265 32.73 -34.53 42.70
CA VAL A 265 32.49 -34.99 44.08
C VAL A 265 33.58 -34.43 44.97
N ASN A 266 33.20 -33.64 45.98
CA ASN A 266 34.14 -32.99 46.92
C ASN A 266 35.26 -32.20 46.19
N GLY A 267 34.92 -31.53 45.09
CA GLY A 267 35.87 -30.76 44.26
C GLY A 267 36.75 -31.60 43.32
N ARG A 268 36.61 -32.94 43.28
CA ARG A 268 37.35 -33.82 42.36
C ARG A 268 36.48 -34.23 41.17
N LYS A 269 37.03 -34.07 39.96
CA LYS A 269 36.42 -34.52 38.69
C LYS A 269 36.36 -36.05 38.64
N GLN A 270 35.19 -36.59 38.35
CA GLN A 270 34.90 -38.00 38.12
C GLN A 270 34.40 -38.14 36.68
N THR A 271 35.03 -38.99 35.87
CA THR A 271 34.67 -39.19 34.46
C THR A 271 33.70 -40.35 34.30
N ILE A 272 32.73 -40.19 33.42
CA ILE A 272 31.77 -41.21 32.99
C ILE A 272 32.22 -41.70 31.62
N ASN A 273 32.39 -43.01 31.47
CA ASN A 273 32.72 -43.60 30.17
C ASN A 273 31.45 -43.63 29.31
N GLN A 274 31.37 -42.72 28.35
CA GLN A 274 30.24 -42.56 27.44
C GLN A 274 30.76 -42.27 26.04
N ASN A 275 30.15 -42.89 25.04
CA ASN A 275 30.55 -42.69 23.65
C ASN A 275 29.97 -41.40 23.06
N VAL A 276 30.51 -40.97 21.92
CA VAL A 276 30.13 -39.70 21.26
C VAL A 276 28.65 -39.65 20.90
N ASN A 277 28.09 -40.71 20.31
CA ASN A 277 26.70 -40.72 19.84
C ASN A 277 25.71 -40.65 21.02
N GLU A 278 26.01 -41.38 22.11
CA GLU A 278 25.23 -41.31 23.34
C GLU A 278 25.33 -39.92 23.99
N THR A 279 26.51 -39.30 23.97
CA THR A 279 26.71 -37.93 24.48
C THR A 279 25.96 -36.89 23.66
N LYS A 280 26.02 -36.94 22.33
CA LYS A 280 25.21 -36.08 21.45
C LYS A 280 23.71 -36.25 21.72
N LYS A 281 23.24 -37.50 21.88
CA LYS A 281 21.85 -37.80 22.21
C LYS A 281 21.44 -37.16 23.54
N ARG A 282 22.23 -37.34 24.61
CA ARG A 282 21.94 -36.77 25.93
C ARG A 282 21.93 -35.24 25.93
N ILE A 283 22.88 -34.60 25.25
CA ILE A 283 22.91 -33.13 25.12
C ILE A 283 21.60 -32.60 24.50
N LYS A 284 21.09 -33.27 23.45
CA LYS A 284 19.80 -32.92 22.84
C LYS A 284 18.61 -33.21 23.77
N GLU A 285 18.64 -34.32 24.50
CA GLU A 285 17.60 -34.63 25.50
C GLU A 285 17.55 -33.58 26.61
N HIS A 286 18.70 -33.08 27.08
CA HIS A 286 18.77 -32.03 28.09
C HIS A 286 18.18 -30.69 27.59
N GLY A 287 18.49 -30.31 26.36
CA GLY A 287 17.90 -29.10 25.75
C GLY A 287 16.38 -29.23 25.57
N LEU A 288 15.89 -30.40 25.14
CA LEU A 288 14.46 -30.69 25.03
C LEU A 288 13.75 -30.65 26.40
N ALA A 289 14.37 -31.18 27.46
CA ALA A 289 13.81 -31.13 28.81
C ALA A 289 13.66 -29.68 29.33
N LEU A 290 14.57 -28.79 28.97
CA LEU A 290 14.47 -27.37 29.31
C LEU A 290 13.45 -26.63 28.45
N ALA A 291 13.32 -26.97 27.16
CA ALA A 291 12.22 -26.47 26.33
C ALA A 291 10.84 -26.92 26.87
N GLN A 292 10.73 -28.14 27.38
CA GLN A 292 9.53 -28.60 28.10
C GLN A 292 9.30 -27.79 29.39
N SER A 293 10.36 -27.38 30.09
CA SER A 293 10.25 -26.52 31.27
C SER A 293 9.79 -25.09 30.93
N LEU A 294 10.26 -24.55 29.78
CA LEU A 294 9.76 -23.29 29.21
C LEU A 294 8.26 -23.40 28.90
N SER A 295 7.87 -24.47 28.20
CA SER A 295 6.47 -24.77 27.88
C SER A 295 5.59 -24.86 29.12
N ALA A 296 6.03 -25.57 30.17
CA ALA A 296 5.32 -25.68 31.44
C ALA A 296 5.17 -24.33 32.16
N SER A 297 6.08 -23.39 31.93
CA SER A 297 6.02 -22.02 32.44
C SER A 297 5.29 -21.04 31.51
N ASN A 298 4.66 -21.55 30.45
CA ASN A 298 3.98 -20.78 29.41
C ASN A 298 4.89 -19.79 28.65
N ILE A 299 6.17 -20.13 28.52
CA ILE A 299 7.15 -19.37 27.75
C ILE A 299 7.30 -19.97 26.35
N LYS A 300 7.20 -19.12 25.33
CA LYS A 300 7.32 -19.50 23.91
C LYS A 300 8.77 -19.38 23.45
N LEU A 301 9.28 -20.39 22.74
CA LEU A 301 10.66 -20.46 22.26
C LEU A 301 10.69 -20.39 20.73
N TYR A 302 10.92 -19.21 20.18
CA TYR A 302 11.18 -19.02 18.75
C TYR A 302 12.65 -19.28 18.44
N SER A 303 12.96 -20.37 17.71
CA SER A 303 14.35 -20.67 17.36
C SER A 303 14.70 -20.16 15.96
N ILE A 304 15.89 -19.62 15.79
CA ILE A 304 16.43 -19.14 14.52
C ILE A 304 17.76 -19.86 14.29
N GLY A 305 17.78 -20.70 13.26
CA GLY A 305 18.97 -21.44 12.84
C GLY A 305 19.72 -20.71 11.72
N PHE A 306 20.99 -20.35 11.95
CA PHE A 306 21.81 -19.69 10.92
C PHE A 306 22.60 -20.69 10.08
N GLY A 307 22.38 -20.68 8.76
CA GLY A 307 23.08 -21.55 7.82
C GLY A 307 22.11 -22.47 7.08
N ASN A 308 22.66 -23.29 6.19
CA ASN A 308 21.88 -24.25 5.41
C ASN A 308 21.58 -25.54 6.20
N ASP A 309 20.74 -26.43 5.65
CA ASP A 309 20.31 -27.68 6.29
C ASP A 309 21.45 -28.67 6.61
N ASN A 310 22.65 -28.47 6.07
CA ASN A 310 23.83 -29.28 6.42
C ASN A 310 24.64 -28.67 7.57
N GLU A 311 24.40 -27.40 7.89
CA GLU A 311 25.12 -26.65 8.93
C GLU A 311 24.32 -26.57 10.23
N VAL A 312 22.98 -26.60 10.14
CA VAL A 312 22.08 -26.48 11.28
C VAL A 312 21.10 -27.65 11.35
N ASP A 313 20.97 -28.24 12.53
CA ASP A 313 19.92 -29.23 12.80
C ASP A 313 18.56 -28.53 13.02
N MET A 314 17.97 -28.06 11.92
CA MET A 314 16.65 -27.43 11.93
C MET A 314 15.54 -28.39 12.40
N SER A 315 15.74 -29.71 12.32
CA SER A 315 14.77 -30.67 12.84
C SER A 315 14.70 -30.58 14.36
N TYR A 316 15.85 -30.53 15.03
CA TYR A 316 15.94 -30.38 16.47
C TYR A 316 15.42 -29.02 16.93
N LEU A 317 15.80 -27.91 16.27
CA LEU A 317 15.28 -26.58 16.63
C LEU A 317 13.75 -26.49 16.49
N ARG A 318 13.18 -27.07 15.42
CA ARG A 318 11.72 -27.14 15.25
C ARG A 318 11.06 -27.95 16.36
N GLN A 319 11.69 -29.02 16.84
CA GLN A 319 11.18 -29.80 17.96
C GLN A 319 11.15 -28.97 19.25
N LEU A 320 12.23 -28.23 19.56
CA LEU A 320 12.29 -27.36 20.74
C LEU A 320 11.19 -26.30 20.71
N SER A 321 11.02 -25.61 19.58
CA SER A 321 9.99 -24.57 19.43
C SER A 321 8.57 -25.14 19.47
N ALA A 322 8.32 -26.27 18.79
CA ALA A 322 7.00 -26.88 18.71
C ALA A 322 6.44 -27.28 20.08
N VAL A 323 7.29 -27.75 21.00
CA VAL A 323 6.89 -28.10 22.38
C VAL A 323 6.35 -26.88 23.15
N THR A 324 6.76 -25.68 22.78
CA THR A 324 6.27 -24.42 23.36
C THR A 324 5.09 -23.81 22.60
N GLY A 325 4.63 -24.46 21.52
CA GLY A 325 3.50 -24.02 20.70
C GLY A 325 3.83 -23.05 19.56
N VAL A 326 5.12 -22.75 19.34
CA VAL A 326 5.60 -21.86 18.28
C VAL A 326 6.60 -22.57 17.35
N THR A 327 7.31 -21.81 16.51
CA THR A 327 8.05 -22.35 15.37
C THR A 327 9.53 -22.02 15.43
N ALA A 328 10.32 -22.78 14.66
CA ALA A 328 11.71 -22.44 14.37
C ALA A 328 11.85 -22.08 12.88
N ARG A 329 12.70 -21.11 12.59
CA ARG A 329 12.96 -20.61 11.24
C ARG A 329 14.42 -20.69 10.87
N GLN A 330 14.69 -20.85 9.58
CA GLN A 330 16.04 -20.88 9.08
C GLN A 330 16.41 -19.51 8.49
N ALA A 331 17.53 -18.97 8.93
CA ALA A 331 18.11 -17.75 8.39
C ALA A 331 19.37 -18.07 7.59
N SER A 332 19.54 -17.39 6.47
CA SER A 332 20.72 -17.47 5.61
C SER A 332 21.18 -16.06 5.24
N GLN A 333 22.41 -15.98 4.72
CA GLN A 333 22.94 -14.75 4.15
C GLN A 333 21.98 -14.22 3.07
N GLY A 334 21.40 -13.02 3.28
CA GLY A 334 20.48 -12.36 2.35
C GLY A 334 18.99 -12.45 2.69
N ASN A 335 18.58 -13.21 3.71
CA ASN A 335 17.18 -13.21 4.17
C ASN A 335 17.00 -12.96 5.67
N ILE A 336 18.10 -12.68 6.37
CA ILE A 336 18.15 -12.61 7.81
C ILE A 336 17.22 -11.53 8.38
N SER A 337 17.35 -10.27 7.92
CA SER A 337 16.51 -9.16 8.36
C SER A 337 15.02 -9.48 8.22
N GLU A 338 14.64 -10.20 7.17
CA GLU A 338 13.26 -10.63 6.96
C GLU A 338 12.81 -11.68 7.98
N VAL A 339 13.61 -12.72 8.23
CA VAL A 339 13.27 -13.75 9.22
C VAL A 339 13.04 -13.12 10.59
N PHE A 340 13.89 -12.17 10.98
CA PHE A 340 13.79 -11.43 12.24
C PHE A 340 12.57 -10.53 12.31
N ARG A 341 12.32 -9.70 11.29
CA ARG A 341 11.12 -8.85 11.24
C ARG A 341 9.85 -9.69 11.27
N SER A 342 9.81 -10.82 10.58
CA SER A 342 8.62 -11.66 10.54
C SER A 342 8.38 -12.41 11.86
N ILE A 343 9.41 -12.85 12.60
CA ILE A 343 9.22 -13.35 13.99
C ILE A 343 8.79 -12.22 14.92
N SER A 344 9.39 -11.04 14.79
CA SER A 344 9.04 -9.89 15.65
C SER A 344 7.60 -9.45 15.41
N GLY A 345 7.15 -9.41 14.15
CA GLY A 345 5.76 -9.14 13.79
C GLY A 345 4.79 -10.23 14.24
N GLU A 346 5.20 -11.50 14.27
CA GLU A 346 4.39 -12.56 14.88
C GLU A 346 4.17 -12.39 16.38
N ILE A 347 5.20 -11.94 17.09
CA ILE A 347 5.14 -11.67 18.52
C ILE A 347 4.22 -10.47 18.79
N ASP A 348 4.23 -9.48 17.90
CA ASP A 348 3.39 -8.29 17.99
C ASP A 348 1.93 -8.52 17.54
N THR A 349 1.68 -9.58 16.77
CA THR A 349 0.33 -9.91 16.29
C THR A 349 -0.55 -10.49 17.41
N PRO A 350 -1.81 -10.01 17.59
CA PRO A 350 -2.76 -10.61 18.51
C PRO A 350 -2.91 -12.12 18.31
N SER A 351 -3.01 -12.90 19.39
CA SER A 351 -3.02 -14.35 19.30
C SER A 351 -3.99 -15.02 20.25
N ILE A 352 -4.52 -16.17 19.85
CA ILE A 352 -5.15 -17.13 20.75
C ILE A 352 -4.12 -18.19 21.11
N ASN A 353 -3.79 -18.22 22.40
CA ASN A 353 -2.89 -19.18 22.98
C ASN A 353 -3.70 -20.25 23.72
N GLY A 354 -3.38 -21.51 23.46
CA GLY A 354 -4.09 -22.62 24.07
C GLY A 354 -3.35 -23.93 24.02
N GLU A 355 -4.01 -24.94 24.57
CA GLU A 355 -3.49 -26.29 24.68
C GLU A 355 -4.59 -27.33 24.48
N ILE A 356 -4.21 -28.46 23.87
CA ILE A 356 -5.01 -29.67 23.81
C ILE A 356 -4.41 -30.68 24.77
N THR A 357 -5.22 -31.12 25.73
CA THR A 357 -4.80 -32.10 26.75
C THR A 357 -5.46 -33.45 26.51
N VAL A 358 -4.68 -34.52 26.69
CA VAL A 358 -5.14 -35.91 26.63
C VAL A 358 -4.65 -36.65 27.88
N ASP A 359 -5.58 -37.08 28.73
CA ASP A 359 -5.25 -37.85 29.93
C ASP A 359 -4.92 -39.32 29.58
N LEU A 360 -3.64 -39.68 29.78
CA LEU A 360 -3.12 -41.03 29.62
C LEU A 360 -2.99 -41.77 30.96
N SER A 361 -3.12 -41.09 32.10
CA SER A 361 -2.88 -41.63 33.44
C SER A 361 -3.77 -42.83 33.75
N LYS A 362 -5.03 -42.77 33.31
CA LYS A 362 -6.03 -43.84 33.46
C LYS A 362 -5.64 -45.17 32.82
N PHE A 363 -4.66 -45.19 31.92
CA PHE A 363 -4.17 -46.41 31.29
C PHE A 363 -3.05 -47.09 32.08
N ASN A 364 -2.69 -46.58 33.27
CA ASN A 364 -1.73 -47.20 34.19
C ASN A 364 -0.39 -47.56 33.52
N GLY A 365 0.11 -46.69 32.63
CA GLY A 365 1.37 -46.87 31.91
C GLY A 365 1.32 -47.81 30.69
N LYS A 366 0.14 -48.35 30.34
CA LYS A 366 -0.05 -49.18 29.14
C LYS A 366 -0.07 -48.38 27.84
N VAL A 367 -0.36 -47.08 27.94
CA VAL A 367 -0.32 -46.12 26.84
C VAL A 367 0.72 -45.06 27.18
N LYS A 368 1.62 -44.76 26.24
CA LYS A 368 2.69 -43.77 26.40
C LYS A 368 2.78 -42.88 25.16
N LEU A 369 3.40 -41.71 25.30
CA LEU A 369 3.82 -40.94 24.13
C LEU A 369 4.87 -41.74 23.36
N ALA A 370 4.74 -41.78 22.04
CA ALA A 370 5.79 -42.33 21.19
C ALA A 370 7.02 -41.42 21.21
N GLU A 371 8.20 -41.98 20.96
CA GLU A 371 9.44 -41.22 20.79
C GLU A 371 9.27 -40.18 19.67
N GLY A 372 9.74 -38.94 19.91
CA GLY A 372 9.60 -37.85 18.94
C GLY A 372 8.23 -37.14 18.91
N ALA A 373 7.29 -37.47 19.81
CA ALA A 373 6.03 -36.74 19.93
C ALA A 373 6.27 -35.26 20.26
N ASN A 374 5.58 -34.36 19.55
CA ASN A 374 5.61 -32.91 19.81
C ASN A 374 4.62 -32.52 20.90
N ALA A 375 4.62 -33.25 22.01
CA ALA A 375 3.74 -33.04 23.14
C ALA A 375 4.54 -33.09 24.45
N ALA A 376 4.22 -32.19 25.37
CA ALA A 376 4.72 -32.25 26.73
C ALA A 376 3.92 -33.29 27.54
N ILE A 377 4.57 -33.99 28.46
CA ILE A 377 3.88 -34.90 29.39
C ILE A 377 4.17 -34.51 30.84
N SER A 378 3.12 -34.34 31.62
CA SER A 378 3.22 -34.07 33.06
C SER A 378 2.12 -34.80 33.79
N ASN A 379 2.47 -35.57 34.83
CA ASN A 379 1.52 -36.37 35.64
C ASN A 379 0.59 -37.26 34.82
N GLY A 380 1.08 -37.82 33.71
CA GLY A 380 0.29 -38.69 32.81
C GLY A 380 -0.66 -37.95 31.86
N VAL A 381 -0.65 -36.61 31.83
CA VAL A 381 -1.41 -35.81 30.87
C VAL A 381 -0.49 -35.35 29.75
N ALA A 382 -0.80 -35.74 28.51
CA ALA A 382 -0.13 -35.26 27.32
C ALA A 382 -0.74 -33.92 26.88
N THR A 383 0.10 -32.93 26.57
CA THR A 383 -0.29 -31.56 26.26
C THR A 383 0.35 -31.10 24.96
N ILE A 384 -0.46 -30.68 24.00
CA ILE A 384 -0.03 -30.02 22.76
C ILE A 384 -0.40 -28.55 22.85
N LYS A 385 0.60 -27.67 22.80
CA LYS A 385 0.39 -26.22 22.79
C LYS A 385 0.29 -25.68 21.38
N PHE A 386 -0.45 -24.58 21.22
CA PHE A 386 -0.54 -23.84 19.97
C PHE A 386 -0.64 -22.33 20.22
N ASP A 387 -0.19 -21.55 19.24
CA ASP A 387 -0.27 -20.10 19.18
C ASP A 387 -0.87 -19.71 17.81
N LEU A 388 -2.14 -19.30 17.79
CA LEU A 388 -2.85 -18.92 16.58
C LEU A 388 -2.86 -17.40 16.44
N LYS A 389 -2.12 -16.88 15.46
CA LYS A 389 -2.01 -15.44 15.17
C LYS A 389 -3.23 -14.93 14.43
N TYR A 390 -3.85 -13.86 14.88
CA TYR A 390 -4.97 -13.18 14.20
C TYR A 390 -4.54 -11.77 13.79
N PRO A 391 -4.05 -11.60 12.55
CA PRO A 391 -3.79 -10.27 12.02
C PRO A 391 -5.06 -9.41 12.02
N LEU A 392 -4.89 -8.10 12.20
CA LEU A 392 -6.02 -7.18 12.29
C LEU A 392 -6.80 -7.11 10.98
N ASN A 393 -8.13 -7.15 11.12
CA ASN A 393 -9.10 -7.00 10.03
C ASN A 393 -8.90 -8.01 8.88
N GLN A 394 -8.36 -9.19 9.19
CA GLN A 394 -8.16 -10.29 8.24
C GLN A 394 -9.03 -11.49 8.59
N GLU A 395 -9.24 -12.35 7.60
CA GLU A 395 -9.89 -13.64 7.82
C GLU A 395 -9.12 -14.48 8.85
N ALA A 396 -9.86 -15.38 9.52
CA ALA A 396 -9.27 -16.30 10.46
C ALA A 396 -8.13 -17.13 9.81
N PRO A 397 -7.08 -17.47 10.55
CA PRO A 397 -6.01 -18.34 10.07
C PRO A 397 -6.54 -19.66 9.52
N GLN A 398 -5.81 -20.24 8.58
CA GLN A 398 -6.19 -21.54 8.04
C GLN A 398 -6.15 -22.63 9.14
N PRO A 399 -7.01 -23.65 9.06
CA PRO A 399 -7.01 -24.76 10.01
C PRO A 399 -5.66 -25.46 10.15
N ILE A 400 -5.37 -25.91 11.37
CA ILE A 400 -4.09 -26.53 11.71
C ILE A 400 -4.31 -27.94 12.25
N ASP A 401 -3.50 -28.87 11.75
CA ASP A 401 -3.47 -30.24 12.23
C ASP A 401 -2.25 -30.53 13.11
N PHE A 402 -2.48 -31.36 14.12
CA PHE A 402 -1.47 -31.94 14.98
C PHE A 402 -1.65 -33.45 15.06
N SER A 403 -0.55 -34.17 15.31
CA SER A 403 -0.59 -35.59 15.60
C SER A 403 -0.03 -35.84 16.99
N LEU A 404 -0.74 -36.66 17.76
CA LEU A 404 -0.31 -37.18 19.05
C LEU A 404 0.00 -38.68 18.89
N PRO A 405 1.25 -39.05 18.55
CA PRO A 405 1.62 -40.45 18.39
C PRO A 405 1.77 -41.12 19.76
N LEU A 406 1.25 -42.34 19.85
CA LEU A 406 1.12 -43.13 21.08
C LEU A 406 1.67 -44.55 20.88
N SER A 407 2.26 -45.11 21.93
CA SER A 407 2.62 -46.53 22.01
C SER A 407 1.71 -47.28 22.98
N PHE A 408 1.42 -48.54 22.67
CA PHE A 408 0.54 -49.41 23.45
C PHE A 408 1.25 -50.73 23.78
N THR A 409 1.40 -51.02 25.06
CA THR A 409 2.17 -52.18 25.54
C THR A 409 1.36 -53.47 25.54
N GLU A 410 0.03 -53.41 25.49
CA GLU A 410 -0.88 -54.55 25.60
C GLU A 410 -2.04 -54.45 24.59
N ALA A 411 -2.59 -55.61 24.18
CA ALA A 411 -3.85 -55.66 23.43
C ALA A 411 -5.04 -55.21 24.30
N GLY A 412 -6.04 -54.59 23.70
CA GLY A 412 -7.21 -54.07 24.40
C GLY A 412 -7.90 -52.92 23.66
N ASP A 413 -9.06 -52.53 24.18
CA ASP A 413 -9.79 -51.35 23.72
C ASP A 413 -9.44 -50.14 24.60
N TYR A 414 -8.86 -49.11 23.98
CA TYR A 414 -8.44 -47.89 24.63
C TYR A 414 -9.37 -46.75 24.24
N ILE A 415 -10.13 -46.22 25.21
CA ILE A 415 -11.10 -45.14 25.00
C ILE A 415 -10.54 -43.86 25.59
N PHE A 416 -10.36 -42.82 24.77
CA PHE A 416 -9.91 -41.48 25.14
C PHE A 416 -11.13 -40.56 25.29
N ASN A 417 -11.64 -40.40 26.52
CA ASN A 417 -12.88 -39.66 26.83
C ASN A 417 -12.64 -38.27 27.45
N ASP A 418 -11.38 -37.88 27.68
CA ASP A 418 -11.03 -36.59 28.29
C ASP A 418 -10.03 -35.82 27.44
N ILE A 419 -10.36 -35.70 26.15
CA ILE A 419 -9.62 -34.87 25.20
C ILE A 419 -10.22 -33.46 25.29
N LYS A 420 -9.43 -32.49 25.75
CA LYS A 420 -9.91 -31.12 26.02
C LYS A 420 -9.08 -30.09 25.28
N LEU A 421 -9.74 -29.05 24.79
CA LEU A 421 -9.14 -27.80 24.33
C LEU A 421 -9.35 -26.72 25.40
N VAL A 422 -8.26 -26.10 25.84
CA VAL A 422 -8.23 -24.99 26.79
C VAL A 422 -7.52 -23.83 26.12
N TYR A 423 -8.11 -22.64 26.10
CA TYR A 423 -7.46 -21.44 25.55
C TYR A 423 -7.94 -20.17 26.24
N ARG A 424 -7.13 -19.12 26.08
CA ARG A 424 -7.50 -17.74 26.41
C ARG A 424 -7.95 -17.03 25.14
N ASP A 425 -9.03 -16.26 25.21
CA ASP A 425 -9.39 -15.40 24.09
C ASP A 425 -8.32 -14.31 23.88
N ILE A 426 -8.48 -13.53 22.79
CA ILE A 426 -7.52 -12.46 22.45
C ILE A 426 -7.40 -11.35 23.50
N THR A 427 -8.31 -11.31 24.49
CA THR A 427 -8.26 -10.36 25.61
C THR A 427 -7.60 -10.96 26.86
N GLY A 428 -7.02 -12.16 26.75
CA GLY A 428 -6.37 -12.87 27.85
C GLY A 428 -7.33 -13.61 28.79
N LYS A 429 -8.64 -13.52 28.55
CA LYS A 429 -9.66 -14.16 29.38
C LYS A 429 -9.72 -15.66 29.11
N GLN A 430 -9.57 -16.45 30.17
CA GLN A 430 -9.68 -17.91 30.09
C GLN A 430 -11.13 -18.33 29.83
N LEU A 431 -11.33 -19.17 28.82
CA LEU A 431 -12.63 -19.74 28.49
C LEU A 431 -12.83 -21.13 29.11
N ALA A 432 -14.09 -21.58 29.16
CA ALA A 432 -14.42 -22.92 29.61
C ALA A 432 -13.80 -23.98 28.66
N PRO A 433 -13.22 -25.08 29.19
CA PRO A 433 -12.64 -26.11 28.35
C PRO A 433 -13.67 -26.75 27.41
N ILE A 434 -13.32 -26.87 26.13
CA ILE A 434 -14.12 -27.58 25.14
C ILE A 434 -13.72 -29.06 25.20
N THR A 435 -14.66 -29.95 25.50
CA THR A 435 -14.39 -31.40 25.61
C THR A 435 -14.87 -32.11 24.36
N HIS A 436 -14.01 -32.93 23.75
CA HIS A 436 -14.35 -33.73 22.58
C HIS A 436 -15.06 -35.03 22.96
N ALA A 437 -15.83 -35.59 22.03
CA ALA A 437 -16.43 -36.91 22.19
C ALA A 437 -15.34 -38.00 22.34
N PRO A 438 -15.64 -39.14 23.00
CA PRO A 438 -14.64 -40.19 23.18
C PRO A 438 -14.13 -40.76 21.86
N VAL A 439 -12.80 -40.92 21.74
CA VAL A 439 -12.15 -41.60 20.60
C VAL A 439 -11.70 -42.98 21.04
N LYS A 440 -11.92 -44.00 20.21
CA LYS A 440 -11.54 -45.39 20.50
C LYS A 440 -10.39 -45.84 19.59
N ILE A 441 -9.41 -46.52 20.17
CA ILE A 441 -8.37 -47.27 19.44
C ILE A 441 -8.40 -48.71 19.96
N SER A 442 -8.57 -49.67 19.05
CA SER A 442 -8.57 -51.10 19.36
C SER A 442 -7.22 -51.72 19.00
N VAL A 443 -6.47 -52.15 20.01
CA VAL A 443 -5.22 -52.90 19.85
C VAL A 443 -5.56 -54.38 19.87
N LYS A 444 -5.38 -55.07 18.74
CA LYS A 444 -5.69 -56.49 18.59
C LYS A 444 -4.43 -57.33 18.44
N ASP A 445 -4.51 -58.59 18.84
CA ASP A 445 -3.45 -59.56 18.60
C ASP A 445 -3.16 -59.67 17.10
N ASP A 446 -4.14 -60.02 16.27
CA ASP A 446 -4.02 -60.01 14.82
C ASP A 446 -4.93 -58.95 14.18
N ALA A 447 -4.32 -58.11 13.35
CA ALA A 447 -4.96 -57.09 12.54
C ALA A 447 -4.06 -56.77 11.33
N ALA A 448 -4.55 -55.90 10.44
CA ALA A 448 -3.75 -55.44 9.32
C ALA A 448 -2.48 -54.74 9.82
N PRO A 449 -1.34 -54.91 9.13
CA PRO A 449 -0.18 -54.06 9.36
C PRO A 449 -0.56 -52.59 9.23
N SER A 450 -0.03 -51.76 10.10
CA SER A 450 -0.15 -50.30 10.04
C SER A 450 0.91 -49.73 9.09
N MET A 451 0.70 -48.50 8.65
CA MET A 451 1.66 -47.75 7.84
C MET A 451 2.02 -46.46 8.58
N ILE A 452 3.25 -46.39 9.09
CA ILE A 452 3.78 -45.18 9.73
C ILE A 452 4.31 -44.25 8.65
N GLY A 453 3.76 -43.05 8.54
CA GLY A 453 4.20 -42.05 7.58
C GLY A 453 4.95 -40.89 8.23
N GLU A 454 6.07 -40.50 7.62
CA GLU A 454 6.79 -39.26 7.90
C GLU A 454 6.61 -38.29 6.73
N MET A 455 6.40 -37.00 7.02
CA MET A 455 6.30 -35.92 6.04
C MET A 455 7.41 -34.89 6.27
N LYS A 456 8.17 -34.56 5.23
CA LYS A 456 9.19 -33.50 5.25
C LYS A 456 8.96 -32.50 4.12
N LEU A 457 9.02 -31.20 4.42
CA LEU A 457 8.95 -30.15 3.41
C LEU A 457 10.36 -29.65 3.09
N THR A 458 10.69 -29.55 1.81
CA THR A 458 11.98 -29.03 1.33
C THR A 458 11.75 -28.03 0.23
N GLY A 459 12.32 -26.84 0.37
CA GLY A 459 12.26 -25.80 -0.66
C GLY A 459 13.02 -26.18 -1.93
N ILE A 460 12.59 -25.71 -3.11
CA ILE A 460 13.34 -25.94 -4.35
C ILE A 460 14.47 -24.91 -4.50
N THR A 461 14.18 -23.64 -4.26
CA THR A 461 15.18 -22.56 -4.32
C THR A 461 15.31 -21.87 -2.97
N ASN A 462 14.19 -21.46 -2.38
CA ASN A 462 14.15 -20.85 -1.06
C ASN A 462 13.58 -21.86 -0.05
N SER A 463 13.91 -21.69 1.24
CA SER A 463 13.32 -22.48 2.31
C SER A 463 11.79 -22.28 2.35
N VAL A 464 11.08 -23.30 2.84
CA VAL A 464 9.61 -23.36 2.81
C VAL A 464 8.96 -22.26 3.67
N ASP A 465 9.66 -21.82 4.70
CA ASP A 465 9.30 -20.70 5.59
C ASP A 465 9.70 -19.32 5.03
N ASN A 466 10.23 -19.26 3.79
CA ASN A 466 10.61 -18.03 3.12
C ASN A 466 10.52 -18.11 1.58
N LEU A 467 9.43 -18.63 1.05
CA LEU A 467 9.21 -18.72 -0.38
C LEU A 467 8.95 -17.33 -0.99
N VAL A 468 9.32 -17.16 -2.26
CA VAL A 468 9.12 -15.89 -2.99
C VAL A 468 8.48 -16.17 -4.35
N LYS A 469 7.31 -15.58 -4.62
CA LYS A 469 6.70 -15.58 -5.94
C LYS A 469 7.07 -14.29 -6.65
N VAL A 470 7.97 -14.36 -7.62
CA VAL A 470 8.37 -13.20 -8.42
C VAL A 470 7.35 -12.97 -9.54
N SER A 471 6.67 -11.82 -9.49
CA SER A 471 5.61 -11.43 -10.44
C SER A 471 6.17 -11.34 -11.85
N GLY A 472 5.43 -11.87 -12.84
CA GLY A 472 5.86 -11.94 -14.23
C GLY A 472 7.07 -12.85 -14.52
N SER A 473 7.58 -13.59 -13.53
CA SER A 473 8.74 -14.49 -13.68
C SER A 473 8.33 -15.96 -13.80
N LYS A 474 9.23 -16.77 -14.37
CA LYS A 474 9.15 -18.25 -14.41
C LYS A 474 10.05 -18.91 -13.36
N GLU A 475 10.62 -18.12 -12.45
CA GLU A 475 11.40 -18.62 -11.33
C GLU A 475 10.58 -19.60 -10.48
N ARG A 476 11.29 -20.56 -9.87
CA ARG A 476 10.72 -21.62 -9.04
C ARG A 476 10.92 -21.35 -7.55
N SER A 477 11.14 -20.08 -7.19
CA SER A 477 11.38 -19.61 -5.82
C SER A 477 10.17 -19.69 -4.90
N ASN A 478 8.98 -19.95 -5.46
CA ASN A 478 7.75 -20.26 -4.75
C ASN A 478 7.41 -21.77 -4.75
N GLU A 479 8.28 -22.63 -5.25
CA GLU A 479 8.08 -24.07 -5.30
C GLU A 479 8.77 -24.81 -4.16
N PHE A 480 8.16 -25.88 -3.70
CA PHE A 480 8.69 -26.77 -2.68
C PHE A 480 8.26 -28.22 -2.93
N LYS A 481 8.96 -29.16 -2.31
CA LYS A 481 8.70 -30.60 -2.38
C LYS A 481 8.23 -31.11 -1.02
N VAL A 482 7.24 -31.98 -1.03
CA VAL A 482 6.83 -32.80 0.10
C VAL A 482 7.37 -34.21 -0.11
N ASP A 483 8.26 -34.63 0.78
CA ASP A 483 8.80 -35.99 0.80
C ASP A 483 8.07 -36.82 1.85
N TYR A 484 7.57 -37.98 1.41
CA TYR A 484 6.94 -38.97 2.26
C TYR A 484 7.85 -40.18 2.41
N LYS A 485 8.01 -40.64 3.64
CA LYS A 485 8.62 -41.93 3.95
C LYS A 485 7.58 -42.77 4.69
N LEU A 486 7.19 -43.87 4.07
CA LEU A 486 6.21 -44.81 4.62
C LEU A 486 6.93 -46.06 5.13
N THR A 487 6.72 -46.40 6.38
CA THR A 487 7.31 -47.57 7.03
C THR A 487 6.18 -48.51 7.48
N PRO A 488 5.99 -49.67 6.84
CA PRO A 488 5.05 -50.65 7.32
C PRO A 488 5.46 -51.13 8.72
N ASN A 489 4.49 -51.28 9.61
CA ASN A 489 4.72 -51.71 10.97
C ASN A 489 3.63 -52.68 11.43
N GLY A 490 3.98 -53.50 12.41
CA GLY A 490 3.03 -54.33 13.10
C GLY A 490 2.76 -55.65 12.38
N LEU A 491 3.43 -56.70 12.85
CA LEU A 491 3.10 -58.09 12.54
C LEU A 491 2.85 -58.83 13.85
N TYR A 492 1.71 -59.51 13.94
CA TYR A 492 1.35 -60.30 15.12
C TYR A 492 2.40 -61.37 15.45
N SER A 493 2.88 -62.09 14.43
CA SER A 493 3.92 -63.10 14.57
C SER A 493 4.73 -63.23 13.28
N SER A 494 5.89 -63.89 13.35
CA SER A 494 6.73 -64.17 12.18
C SER A 494 6.10 -65.16 11.19
N LEU A 495 5.03 -65.86 11.57
CA LEU A 495 4.34 -66.85 10.73
C LEU A 495 3.31 -66.21 9.77
N VAL A 496 2.93 -64.96 10.04
CA VAL A 496 1.96 -64.23 9.23
C VAL A 496 2.58 -63.87 7.88
N THR A 497 1.83 -64.12 6.80
CA THR A 497 2.24 -63.79 5.43
C THR A 497 1.14 -63.05 4.67
N GLY A 498 1.53 -62.21 3.72
CA GLY A 498 0.61 -61.50 2.85
C GLY A 498 1.25 -60.31 2.12
N ARG A 499 0.43 -59.43 1.58
CA ARG A 499 0.85 -58.29 0.76
C ARG A 499 -0.02 -57.05 1.00
N LEU A 500 0.61 -55.89 0.95
CA LEU A 500 0.00 -54.57 0.86
C LEU A 500 0.09 -54.11 -0.61
N THR A 501 -1.06 -53.84 -1.23
CA THR A 501 -1.18 -53.39 -2.63
C THR A 501 -1.96 -52.08 -2.72
N ASP A 502 -2.03 -51.51 -3.92
CA ASP A 502 -2.87 -50.33 -4.22
C ASP A 502 -2.57 -49.13 -3.30
N ILE A 503 -1.29 -48.95 -2.94
CA ILE A 503 -0.84 -47.94 -1.98
C ILE A 503 -0.96 -46.55 -2.61
N GLN A 504 -1.74 -45.68 -1.97
CA GLN A 504 -2.01 -44.32 -2.42
C GLN A 504 -1.88 -43.33 -1.27
N ILE A 505 -1.16 -42.23 -1.52
CA ILE A 505 -1.10 -41.10 -0.58
C ILE A 505 -2.10 -40.05 -1.03
N ILE A 506 -2.94 -39.57 -0.12
CA ILE A 506 -3.89 -38.48 -0.32
C ILE A 506 -3.46 -37.33 0.58
N GLN A 507 -2.99 -36.24 -0.02
CA GLN A 507 -2.57 -35.02 0.67
C GLN A 507 -3.60 -33.92 0.40
N PRO A 508 -4.47 -33.56 1.37
CA PRO A 508 -5.27 -32.34 1.30
C PRO A 508 -4.35 -31.12 1.15
N LEU A 509 -4.73 -30.17 0.31
CA LEU A 509 -3.96 -28.95 0.06
C LEU A 509 -4.58 -27.76 0.79
N PRO A 510 -3.78 -26.95 1.49
CA PRO A 510 -4.28 -25.70 2.07
C PRO A 510 -4.59 -24.68 0.96
N ASN A 511 -5.38 -23.65 1.29
CA ASN A 511 -5.68 -22.59 0.34
C ASN A 511 -4.40 -21.83 -0.03
N GLY A 512 -4.25 -21.51 -1.32
CA GLY A 512 -3.08 -20.82 -1.86
C GLY A 512 -1.89 -21.72 -2.15
N ILE A 513 -2.08 -23.04 -2.09
CA ILE A 513 -1.09 -24.03 -2.53
C ILE A 513 -1.68 -24.92 -3.63
N SER A 514 -0.92 -25.08 -4.71
CA SER A 514 -1.31 -25.90 -5.86
C SER A 514 -0.24 -26.92 -6.25
N ILE A 515 -0.67 -27.94 -7.00
CA ILE A 515 0.20 -29.01 -7.48
C ILE A 515 1.04 -28.49 -8.65
N VAL A 516 2.35 -28.74 -8.59
CA VAL A 516 3.21 -28.64 -9.78
C VAL A 516 3.08 -29.95 -10.54
N PRO A 517 2.59 -29.95 -11.81
CA PRO A 517 2.32 -31.18 -12.56
C PRO A 517 3.48 -32.16 -12.54
N THR A 518 3.25 -33.34 -11.95
CA THR A 518 4.24 -34.40 -11.77
C THR A 518 3.62 -35.74 -12.17
N GLN A 519 4.38 -36.59 -12.85
CA GLN A 519 3.90 -37.91 -13.27
C GLN A 519 3.49 -38.76 -12.05
N GLY A 520 2.35 -39.44 -12.12
CA GLY A 520 1.84 -40.29 -11.02
C GLY A 520 1.11 -39.53 -9.91
N VAL A 521 0.94 -38.21 -10.05
CA VAL A 521 0.15 -37.36 -9.15
C VAL A 521 -1.11 -36.88 -9.87
N LYS A 522 -2.27 -36.96 -9.21
CA LYS A 522 -3.55 -36.44 -9.71
C LYS A 522 -4.13 -35.42 -8.72
N GLU A 523 -4.67 -34.32 -9.23
CA GLU A 523 -5.54 -33.45 -8.41
C GLU A 523 -6.92 -34.11 -8.28
N ILE A 524 -7.41 -34.22 -7.06
CA ILE A 524 -8.74 -34.73 -6.71
C ILE A 524 -9.42 -33.77 -5.73
N ILE A 525 -10.71 -34.01 -5.46
CA ILE A 525 -11.41 -33.37 -4.34
C ILE A 525 -11.43 -34.35 -3.16
N GLY A 526 -10.87 -33.92 -2.03
CA GLY A 526 -10.82 -34.67 -0.79
C GLY A 526 -12.20 -34.82 -0.15
N ALA A 527 -12.29 -35.71 0.86
CA ALA A 527 -13.53 -35.96 1.60
C ALA A 527 -14.03 -34.72 2.39
N ASP A 528 -13.15 -33.77 2.66
CA ASP A 528 -13.43 -32.47 3.28
C ASP A 528 -13.88 -31.38 2.28
N GLY A 529 -13.99 -31.73 0.99
CA GLY A 529 -14.37 -30.82 -0.09
C GLY A 529 -13.23 -29.95 -0.61
N ARG A 530 -12.00 -30.07 -0.07
CA ARG A 530 -10.83 -29.30 -0.51
C ARG A 530 -10.12 -30.00 -1.66
N LYS A 531 -9.29 -29.26 -2.39
CA LYS A 531 -8.36 -29.87 -3.34
C LYS A 531 -7.37 -30.77 -2.60
N ALA A 532 -7.06 -31.91 -3.18
CA ALA A 532 -6.07 -32.84 -2.64
C ALA A 532 -5.22 -33.42 -3.78
N ALA A 533 -3.96 -33.76 -3.46
CA ALA A 533 -3.09 -34.50 -4.34
C ALA A 533 -3.19 -36.00 -4.02
N GLN A 534 -3.48 -36.82 -5.03
CA GLN A 534 -3.44 -38.27 -4.97
C GLN A 534 -2.17 -38.77 -5.64
N ILE A 535 -1.31 -39.46 -4.90
CA ILE A 535 -0.03 -40.00 -5.35
C ILE A 535 -0.16 -41.53 -5.37
N THR A 536 0.04 -42.16 -6.53
CA THR A 536 0.05 -43.62 -6.64
C THR A 536 1.46 -44.16 -6.42
N VAL A 537 1.63 -45.02 -5.41
CA VAL A 537 2.90 -45.70 -5.15
C VAL A 537 2.88 -47.04 -5.88
N SER A 538 3.78 -47.21 -6.85
CA SER A 538 3.79 -48.38 -7.75
C SER A 538 4.30 -49.67 -7.11
N GLN A 539 5.01 -49.57 -5.99
CA GLN A 539 5.60 -50.71 -5.30
C GLN A 539 4.61 -51.33 -4.30
N ASN A 540 4.48 -52.64 -4.33
CA ASN A 540 3.74 -53.41 -3.32
C ASN A 540 4.70 -53.84 -2.20
N ILE A 541 4.19 -53.97 -0.97
CA ILE A 541 4.95 -54.49 0.16
C ILE A 541 4.50 -55.92 0.41
N SER A 542 5.43 -56.87 0.40
CA SER A 542 5.15 -58.24 0.85
C SER A 542 5.64 -58.39 2.29
N TYR A 543 4.91 -59.13 3.12
CA TYR A 543 5.36 -59.45 4.48
C TYR A 543 5.33 -60.95 4.71
N ALA A 544 6.43 -61.47 5.27
CA ALA A 544 6.63 -62.87 5.62
C ALA A 544 7.81 -62.99 6.58
N LEU A 545 7.85 -64.05 7.41
CA LEU A 545 8.97 -64.31 8.33
C LEU A 545 9.27 -63.14 9.27
N GLY A 546 8.24 -62.36 9.63
CA GLY A 546 8.38 -61.18 10.49
C GLY A 546 8.99 -59.94 9.82
N ASN A 547 9.20 -59.95 8.50
CA ASN A 547 9.82 -58.84 7.77
C ASN A 547 8.88 -58.27 6.69
N PHE A 548 9.03 -56.98 6.42
CA PHE A 548 8.40 -56.29 5.29
C PHE A 548 9.43 -56.09 4.17
N LEU A 549 9.01 -56.34 2.92
CA LEU A 549 9.83 -56.19 1.71
C LEU A 549 9.06 -55.45 0.62
N PRO A 550 9.45 -54.22 0.26
CA PRO A 550 10.51 -53.43 0.90
C PRO A 550 10.12 -52.99 2.32
N GLY A 551 11.12 -52.73 3.17
CA GLY A 551 10.91 -52.31 4.56
C GLY A 551 10.52 -50.83 4.72
N ASN A 552 10.58 -50.06 3.65
CA ASN A 552 10.07 -48.70 3.57
C ASN A 552 9.74 -48.36 2.11
N LEU A 553 8.88 -47.37 1.91
CA LEU A 553 8.57 -46.77 0.62
C LEU A 553 8.80 -45.26 0.70
N ALA A 554 9.22 -44.68 -0.40
CA ALA A 554 9.34 -43.23 -0.55
C ALA A 554 8.42 -42.74 -1.66
N ALA A 555 7.83 -41.57 -1.47
CA ALA A 555 7.06 -40.86 -2.47
C ALA A 555 7.31 -39.36 -2.33
N SER A 556 7.08 -38.61 -3.40
CA SER A 556 7.28 -37.15 -3.38
C SER A 556 6.19 -36.42 -4.15
N LEU A 557 5.89 -35.20 -3.70
CA LEU A 557 4.92 -34.31 -4.32
C LEU A 557 5.54 -32.92 -4.49
N ASN A 558 5.51 -32.38 -5.72
CA ASN A 558 5.95 -31.02 -5.98
C ASN A 558 4.75 -30.07 -5.89
N LEU A 559 4.90 -29.01 -5.10
CA LEU A 559 3.87 -28.00 -4.83
C LEU A 559 4.44 -26.61 -5.07
N LYS A 560 3.54 -25.64 -5.20
CA LYS A 560 3.88 -24.22 -5.26
C LYS A 560 2.86 -23.39 -4.50
N GLY A 561 3.31 -22.26 -3.96
CA GLY A 561 2.40 -21.24 -3.44
C GLY A 561 1.93 -20.28 -4.54
N ASP A 562 0.65 -19.96 -4.53
CA ASP A 562 -0.04 -19.19 -5.59
C ASP A 562 -0.18 -17.70 -5.27
N TRP A 563 -0.22 -17.35 -3.98
CA TRP A 563 -0.29 -15.97 -3.45
C TRP A 563 0.39 -15.92 -2.08
N ALA A 564 0.58 -14.72 -1.51
CA ALA A 564 1.26 -14.54 -0.24
C ALA A 564 0.60 -15.36 0.89
N LEU A 565 1.40 -16.14 1.62
CA LEU A 565 0.98 -17.02 2.71
C LEU A 565 1.70 -16.62 3.99
N ASN A 566 1.00 -16.72 5.11
CA ASN A 566 1.57 -16.49 6.44
C ASN A 566 1.14 -17.63 7.36
N ASN A 567 2.13 -18.35 7.89
CA ASN A 567 1.97 -19.44 8.84
C ASN A 567 0.96 -20.51 8.41
N VAL A 568 1.06 -20.97 7.16
CA VAL A 568 0.25 -22.09 6.67
C VAL A 568 0.95 -23.42 6.94
N LYS A 569 0.24 -24.42 7.47
CA LYS A 569 0.76 -25.79 7.61
C LYS A 569 0.16 -26.73 6.57
N MET A 570 0.91 -27.76 6.20
CA MET A 570 0.35 -28.88 5.45
C MET A 570 -0.65 -29.64 6.34
N PRO A 571 -1.87 -29.92 5.86
CA PRO A 571 -2.83 -30.79 6.55
C PRO A 571 -2.30 -32.23 6.71
N THR A 572 -2.92 -32.97 7.62
CA THR A 572 -2.71 -34.42 7.78
C THR A 572 -2.98 -35.13 6.45
N ALA A 573 -2.00 -35.90 5.97
CA ALA A 573 -2.18 -36.74 4.80
C ALA A 573 -2.65 -38.14 5.20
N TYR A 574 -3.13 -38.92 4.25
CA TYR A 574 -3.55 -40.30 4.48
C TYR A 574 -2.88 -41.23 3.51
N VAL A 575 -2.54 -42.43 3.97
CA VAL A 575 -2.18 -43.55 3.09
C VAL A 575 -3.33 -44.55 3.08
N ALA A 576 -3.91 -44.76 1.89
CA ALA A 576 -4.86 -45.81 1.62
C ALA A 576 -4.13 -46.99 0.97
N TYR A 577 -4.43 -48.21 1.38
CA TYR A 577 -3.79 -49.42 0.88
C TYR A 577 -4.67 -50.64 1.11
N LYS A 578 -4.43 -51.70 0.34
CA LYS A 578 -5.15 -52.96 0.45
C LYS A 578 -4.27 -54.04 1.05
N ASP A 579 -4.66 -54.57 2.20
CA ASP A 579 -4.06 -55.75 2.79
C ASP A 579 -4.73 -57.04 2.25
N SER A 580 -3.92 -58.01 1.87
CA SER A 580 -4.38 -59.29 1.34
C SER A 580 -5.28 -60.13 2.28
N ARG A 581 -5.21 -59.90 3.60
CA ARG A 581 -5.98 -60.62 4.63
C ARG A 581 -7.16 -59.79 5.14
N PHE A 582 -7.02 -58.47 5.21
CA PHE A 582 -7.98 -57.58 5.87
C PHE A 582 -8.66 -56.57 4.94
N GLY A 583 -8.33 -56.56 3.64
CA GLY A 583 -8.97 -55.70 2.65
C GLY A 583 -8.46 -54.26 2.69
N GLU A 584 -9.32 -53.30 2.37
CA GLU A 584 -8.98 -51.87 2.36
C GLU A 584 -8.65 -51.37 3.76
N GLN A 585 -7.56 -50.63 3.86
CA GLN A 585 -7.02 -50.05 5.08
C GLN A 585 -6.61 -48.61 4.83
N GLN A 586 -6.56 -47.83 5.90
CA GLN A 586 -6.10 -46.46 5.88
C GLN A 586 -5.36 -46.13 7.16
N ALA A 587 -4.30 -45.33 7.05
CA ALA A 587 -3.59 -44.75 8.17
C ALA A 587 -3.27 -43.27 7.89
N SER A 588 -3.20 -42.47 8.94
CA SER A 588 -2.78 -41.07 8.85
C SER A 588 -1.26 -40.92 8.78
N ILE A 589 -0.81 -39.91 8.06
CA ILE A 589 0.58 -39.46 7.99
C ILE A 589 0.63 -38.14 8.76
N ALA A 590 1.45 -38.10 9.82
CA ALA A 590 1.57 -36.92 10.65
C ALA A 590 1.99 -35.69 9.81
N PRO A 591 1.36 -34.51 10.01
CA PRO A 591 1.74 -33.30 9.31
C PRO A 591 3.14 -32.86 9.73
N ALA A 592 3.88 -32.26 8.79
CA ALA A 592 5.18 -31.66 9.11
C ALA A 592 5.03 -30.49 10.11
N ASN A 593 6.04 -30.29 10.95
CA ASN A 593 6.11 -29.14 11.87
C ASN A 593 6.51 -27.83 11.19
N GLN A 594 6.80 -27.86 9.89
CA GLN A 594 7.20 -26.70 9.12
C GLN A 594 5.99 -25.87 8.72
N PHE A 595 6.15 -24.55 8.81
CA PHE A 595 5.20 -23.57 8.29
C PHE A 595 5.65 -23.10 6.91
N ILE A 596 4.67 -22.70 6.11
CA ILE A 596 4.82 -22.22 4.75
C ILE A 596 4.53 -20.73 4.77
N ASN A 597 5.55 -19.94 4.47
CA ASN A 597 5.42 -18.51 4.25
C ASN A 597 5.82 -18.19 2.82
N LEU A 598 5.03 -17.33 2.19
CA LEU A 598 5.26 -16.89 0.82
C LEU A 598 5.00 -15.39 0.76
N ARG A 599 5.90 -14.65 0.14
CA ARG A 599 5.64 -13.28 -0.31
C ARG A 599 5.59 -13.19 -1.82
N VAL A 600 4.94 -12.15 -2.32
CA VAL A 600 4.91 -11.83 -3.75
C VAL A 600 5.86 -10.67 -3.98
N ARG A 601 6.75 -10.79 -4.97
CA ARG A 601 7.78 -9.79 -5.27
C ARG A 601 7.56 -9.17 -6.64
N LEU A 602 7.69 -7.86 -6.75
CA LEU A 602 7.79 -7.12 -8.00
C LEU A 602 9.15 -6.42 -8.06
N ASN A 603 10.01 -6.86 -8.98
CA ASN A 603 11.37 -6.33 -9.10
C ASN A 603 11.37 -4.97 -9.82
N GLU A 604 12.02 -3.98 -9.21
CA GLU A 604 12.31 -2.65 -9.78
C GLU A 604 13.75 -2.62 -10.30
N MET A 605 14.06 -1.74 -11.26
CA MET A 605 15.44 -1.50 -11.70
C MET A 605 16.33 -1.02 -10.54
N GLY A 606 17.64 -1.32 -10.62
CA GLY A 606 18.63 -0.86 -9.63
C GLY A 606 18.70 -1.72 -8.35
N GLY A 607 18.18 -2.95 -8.38
CA GLY A 607 18.23 -3.86 -7.24
C GLY A 607 17.24 -3.51 -6.13
N LYS A 608 16.13 -2.85 -6.47
CA LYS A 608 15.01 -2.59 -5.56
C LYS A 608 13.85 -3.51 -5.88
N ALA A 609 12.94 -3.72 -4.94
CA ALA A 609 11.71 -4.45 -5.19
C ALA A 609 10.57 -4.00 -4.28
N TYR A 610 9.36 -4.42 -4.62
CA TYR A 610 8.19 -4.36 -3.77
C TYR A 610 7.83 -5.78 -3.34
N ASP A 611 7.74 -6.01 -2.03
CA ASP A 611 7.39 -7.29 -1.41
C ASP A 611 6.01 -7.17 -0.78
N GLY A 612 5.04 -7.90 -1.32
CA GLY A 612 3.66 -7.97 -0.86
C GLY A 612 3.40 -9.22 -0.01
N TYR A 613 2.71 -9.03 1.11
CA TYR A 613 2.48 -10.05 2.14
C TYR A 613 1.02 -10.50 2.23
N ALA A 614 0.79 -11.57 2.99
CA ALA A 614 -0.56 -12.09 3.25
C ALA A 614 -1.45 -11.07 3.97
N SER A 615 -0.84 -10.12 4.69
CA SER A 615 -1.53 -9.04 5.38
C SER A 615 -2.09 -7.95 4.46
N GLY A 616 -1.72 -7.96 3.18
CA GLY A 616 -1.98 -6.85 2.26
C GLY A 616 -0.95 -5.72 2.34
N ILE A 617 -0.04 -5.74 3.33
CA ILE A 617 1.08 -4.79 3.42
C ILE A 617 2.07 -5.09 2.28
N ILE A 618 2.63 -4.03 1.73
CA ILE A 618 3.70 -4.00 0.76
C ILE A 618 4.88 -3.23 1.36
N ASN A 619 6.08 -3.79 1.25
CA ASN A 619 7.34 -3.15 1.59
C ASN A 619 8.15 -2.87 0.32
N LYS A 620 8.67 -1.65 0.16
CA LYS A 620 9.74 -1.37 -0.81
C LYS A 620 11.07 -1.72 -0.16
N VAL A 621 11.88 -2.55 -0.80
CA VAL A 621 13.11 -3.11 -0.24
C VAL A 621 14.32 -2.91 -1.14
N ASP A 622 15.52 -2.85 -0.55
CA ASP A 622 16.80 -2.89 -1.26
C ASP A 622 17.38 -4.32 -1.24
N LEU A 623 17.39 -4.96 -2.41
CA LEU A 623 17.89 -6.33 -2.58
C LEU A 623 19.40 -6.43 -2.45
N ASN A 624 20.13 -5.31 -2.60
CA ASN A 624 21.58 -5.29 -2.43
C ASN A 624 22.00 -5.18 -0.96
N ASN A 625 21.06 -4.84 -0.07
CA ASN A 625 21.32 -4.62 1.35
C ASN A 625 20.38 -5.48 2.21
N ASN A 626 20.54 -6.82 2.12
CA ASN A 626 19.81 -7.84 2.91
C ASN A 626 18.27 -7.66 2.92
N ASN A 627 17.68 -7.12 1.85
CA ASN A 627 16.26 -6.76 1.77
C ASN A 627 15.84 -5.79 2.89
N SER A 628 16.69 -4.83 3.24
CA SER A 628 16.33 -3.71 4.12
C SER A 628 15.12 -2.97 3.57
N VAL A 629 14.22 -2.54 4.46
CA VAL A 629 12.98 -1.85 4.10
C VAL A 629 13.27 -0.37 3.89
N LEU A 630 12.98 0.12 2.69
CA LEU A 630 13.11 1.54 2.31
C LEU A 630 11.83 2.33 2.60
N ALA A 631 10.68 1.67 2.46
CA ALA A 631 9.37 2.22 2.76
C ALA A 631 8.36 1.08 2.93
N GLN A 632 7.24 1.34 3.60
CA GLN A 632 6.15 0.39 3.76
C GLN A 632 4.80 1.06 3.61
N THR A 633 3.78 0.27 3.27
CA THR A 633 2.36 0.66 3.36
C THR A 633 1.82 0.34 4.76
N GLU A 634 0.66 0.90 5.09
CA GLU A 634 0.03 0.71 6.40
C GLU A 634 -1.50 0.68 6.29
N PHE A 635 -2.17 0.29 7.38
CA PHE A 635 -3.62 0.33 7.51
C PHE A 635 -4.03 1.13 8.75
N PRO A 636 -5.13 1.90 8.71
CA PRO A 636 -5.91 2.25 7.51
C PRO A 636 -5.10 3.10 6.51
N ASN A 637 -5.53 3.17 5.26
CA ASN A 637 -4.90 3.98 4.21
C ASN A 637 -5.94 4.70 3.35
N ASP A 638 -5.46 5.70 2.60
CA ASP A 638 -6.23 6.57 1.69
C ASP A 638 -6.00 6.26 0.20
N TYR A 639 -5.14 5.27 -0.12
CA TYR A 639 -4.81 4.83 -1.49
C TYR A 639 -5.49 3.51 -1.90
N GLY A 640 -6.53 3.08 -1.16
CA GLY A 640 -7.42 1.98 -1.53
C GLY A 640 -6.89 0.57 -1.31
N LEU A 641 -5.68 0.40 -0.78
CA LEU A 641 -5.10 -0.90 -0.46
C LEU A 641 -5.96 -1.61 0.60
N LYS A 642 -6.14 -2.92 0.47
CA LYS A 642 -6.96 -3.76 1.34
C LYS A 642 -6.12 -4.76 2.15
N PRO A 643 -6.53 -5.09 3.39
CA PRO A 643 -5.84 -6.07 4.23
C PRO A 643 -6.16 -7.50 3.77
N LYS A 644 -5.73 -7.87 2.56
CA LYS A 644 -5.98 -9.16 1.92
C LYS A 644 -4.68 -9.76 1.37
N PRO A 645 -4.56 -11.10 1.27
CA PRO A 645 -3.37 -11.72 0.73
C PRO A 645 -3.09 -11.31 -0.72
N ILE A 646 -1.89 -10.78 -0.97
CA ILE A 646 -1.45 -10.35 -2.29
C ILE A 646 -1.12 -11.56 -3.16
N LYS A 647 -1.70 -11.63 -4.35
CA LYS A 647 -1.48 -12.70 -5.33
C LYS A 647 -0.47 -12.31 -6.40
N ASP A 648 -0.55 -11.10 -6.93
CA ASP A 648 0.37 -10.61 -7.96
C ASP A 648 0.51 -9.09 -7.87
N MET A 649 1.62 -8.57 -8.38
CA MET A 649 1.87 -7.13 -8.51
C MET A 649 2.47 -6.83 -9.88
N GLU A 650 1.98 -5.81 -10.56
CA GLU A 650 2.40 -5.46 -11.91
C GLU A 650 2.58 -3.95 -12.03
N PHE A 651 3.71 -3.48 -12.59
CA PHE A 651 3.85 -2.07 -12.93
C PHE A 651 2.89 -1.69 -14.06
N VAL A 652 2.17 -0.60 -13.87
CA VAL A 652 1.23 -0.03 -14.84
C VAL A 652 1.45 1.48 -14.98
N GLY A 653 0.86 2.08 -16.00
CA GLY A 653 1.06 3.49 -16.34
C GLY A 653 2.34 3.75 -17.14
N ASP A 654 2.43 4.94 -17.73
CA ASP A 654 3.58 5.34 -18.52
C ASP A 654 4.84 5.38 -17.66
N LYS A 655 5.88 4.64 -18.05
CA LYS A 655 7.13 4.53 -17.28
C LYS A 655 6.94 3.97 -15.85
N ASN A 656 5.98 3.08 -15.65
CA ASN A 656 5.73 2.35 -14.40
C ASN A 656 5.28 3.26 -13.24
N THR A 657 4.48 4.29 -13.49
CA THR A 657 4.03 5.28 -12.49
C THR A 657 3.04 4.74 -11.45
N ALA A 658 2.56 3.51 -11.59
CA ALA A 658 1.67 2.87 -10.64
C ALA A 658 1.93 1.36 -10.55
N ILE A 659 1.36 0.72 -9.53
CA ILE A 659 1.39 -0.73 -9.35
C ILE A 659 -0.05 -1.22 -9.25
N LYS A 660 -0.42 -2.13 -10.14
CA LYS A 660 -1.65 -2.91 -10.03
C LYS A 660 -1.40 -4.11 -9.12
N ILE A 661 -2.20 -4.22 -8.07
CA ILE A 661 -2.18 -5.30 -7.09
C ILE A 661 -3.36 -6.22 -7.37
N THR A 662 -3.11 -7.52 -7.50
CA THR A 662 -4.16 -8.55 -7.56
C THR A 662 -4.16 -9.33 -6.25
N TYR A 663 -5.31 -9.48 -5.61
CA TYR A 663 -5.48 -10.24 -4.36
C TYR A 663 -5.80 -11.72 -4.61
N SER A 664 -5.74 -12.53 -3.55
CA SER A 664 -6.02 -13.98 -3.59
C SER A 664 -7.42 -14.35 -4.13
N ASP A 665 -8.41 -13.48 -3.95
CA ASP A 665 -9.77 -13.62 -4.49
C ASP A 665 -9.93 -13.06 -5.93
N ASN A 666 -8.83 -12.59 -6.52
CA ASN A 666 -8.73 -11.91 -7.83
C ASN A 666 -9.32 -10.50 -7.87
N GLU A 667 -9.63 -9.89 -6.72
CA GLU A 667 -9.88 -8.45 -6.67
C GLU A 667 -8.61 -7.68 -7.04
N GLU A 668 -8.75 -6.53 -7.72
CA GLU A 668 -7.64 -5.69 -8.14
C GLU A 668 -7.74 -4.28 -7.57
N VAL A 669 -6.60 -3.67 -7.25
CA VAL A 669 -6.48 -2.25 -6.89
C VAL A 669 -5.22 -1.67 -7.52
N ILE A 670 -5.23 -0.37 -7.82
CA ILE A 670 -4.06 0.36 -8.31
C ILE A 670 -3.58 1.29 -7.20
N ILE A 671 -2.29 1.20 -6.88
CA ILE A 671 -1.60 2.17 -6.02
C ILE A 671 -0.65 3.01 -6.88
N TYR A 672 -0.57 4.30 -6.61
CA TYR A 672 0.20 5.23 -7.42
C TYR A 672 1.60 5.49 -6.83
N LEU A 673 2.58 5.68 -7.71
CA LEU A 673 3.98 6.00 -7.38
C LEU A 673 4.32 7.46 -7.74
N THR A 674 3.43 8.13 -8.48
CA THR A 674 3.45 9.57 -8.77
C THR A 674 2.10 10.19 -8.44
N PRO A 675 2.05 11.42 -7.93
CA PRO A 675 0.77 12.09 -7.73
C PRO A 675 0.14 12.49 -9.06
N ASP A 676 -1.15 12.79 -9.06
CA ASP A 676 -1.85 13.47 -10.15
C ASP A 676 -2.91 14.38 -9.54
N PHE A 677 -3.34 15.39 -10.28
CA PHE A 677 -4.26 16.42 -9.80
C PHE A 677 -5.23 16.89 -10.88
N GLU A 678 -6.41 17.31 -10.46
CA GLU A 678 -7.40 17.92 -11.34
C GLU A 678 -7.48 19.43 -11.09
N MET A 679 -7.88 20.15 -12.15
CA MET A 679 -8.09 21.60 -12.11
C MET A 679 -9.57 21.85 -12.29
N THR A 680 -10.22 22.53 -11.33
CA THR A 680 -11.65 22.81 -11.36
C THR A 680 -11.94 24.29 -11.17
N GLY A 681 -12.87 24.85 -11.93
CA GLY A 681 -13.33 26.23 -11.76
C GLY A 681 -13.96 26.42 -10.38
N GLN A 682 -13.48 27.41 -9.64
CA GLN A 682 -13.91 27.66 -8.26
C GLN A 682 -15.39 28.08 -8.20
N ASP A 683 -15.89 28.79 -9.21
CA ASP A 683 -17.26 29.28 -9.27
C ASP A 683 -18.15 28.36 -10.12
N SER A 684 -17.62 27.87 -11.25
CA SER A 684 -18.39 27.08 -12.21
C SER A 684 -18.41 25.57 -11.94
N GLY A 685 -17.41 25.05 -11.23
CA GLY A 685 -17.17 23.61 -11.09
C GLY A 685 -16.70 22.90 -12.37
N VAL A 686 -16.35 23.65 -13.43
CA VAL A 686 -15.88 23.09 -14.71
C VAL A 686 -14.50 22.48 -14.54
N ALA A 687 -14.30 21.26 -15.03
CA ALA A 687 -12.98 20.62 -15.06
C ALA A 687 -12.16 21.14 -16.26
N TYR A 688 -10.93 21.60 -15.97
CA TYR A 688 -9.97 22.12 -16.95
C TYR A 688 -8.89 21.10 -17.28
N LYS A 689 -8.48 21.08 -18.55
CA LYS A 689 -7.37 20.29 -19.08
C LYS A 689 -6.07 21.11 -19.08
N ASP A 690 -4.96 20.39 -19.24
CA ASP A 690 -3.64 20.99 -19.43
C ASP A 690 -3.63 21.94 -20.66
N GLY A 691 -3.25 23.19 -20.42
CA GLY A 691 -3.19 24.27 -21.41
C GLY A 691 -4.48 25.08 -21.59
N ASP A 692 -5.55 24.77 -20.85
CA ASP A 692 -6.81 25.50 -20.96
C ASP A 692 -6.70 26.97 -20.52
N VAL A 693 -7.68 27.77 -20.94
CA VAL A 693 -7.78 29.21 -20.64
C VAL A 693 -9.10 29.48 -19.92
N THR A 694 -9.06 30.29 -18.86
CA THR A 694 -10.25 30.65 -18.08
C THR A 694 -10.18 32.06 -17.52
N SER A 695 -11.33 32.61 -17.11
CA SER A 695 -11.45 33.91 -16.45
C SER A 695 -11.84 33.83 -14.97
N GLU A 696 -12.10 32.63 -14.45
CA GLU A 696 -12.37 32.41 -13.02
C GLU A 696 -11.12 31.88 -12.29
N LYS A 697 -11.20 31.79 -10.96
CA LYS A 697 -10.19 31.14 -10.13
C LYS A 697 -10.29 29.62 -10.29
N VAL A 698 -9.16 28.94 -10.13
CA VAL A 698 -9.09 27.47 -10.31
C VAL A 698 -8.63 26.82 -9.02
N ASN A 699 -9.37 25.81 -8.56
CA ASN A 699 -8.93 24.90 -7.52
C ASN A 699 -8.12 23.77 -8.15
N VAL A 700 -6.99 23.44 -7.53
CA VAL A 700 -6.14 22.30 -7.86
C VAL A 700 -6.27 21.28 -6.74
N ASP A 701 -6.84 20.13 -7.06
CA ASP A 701 -7.13 19.05 -6.11
C ASP A 701 -6.34 17.79 -6.49
N VAL A 702 -5.62 17.21 -5.53
CA VAL A 702 -4.86 15.97 -5.76
C VAL A 702 -5.84 14.79 -5.88
N THR A 703 -5.79 14.09 -7.01
CA THR A 703 -6.70 12.96 -7.30
C THR A 703 -6.03 11.60 -7.22
N GLN A 704 -4.70 11.55 -7.34
CA GLN A 704 -3.92 10.33 -7.15
C GLN A 704 -2.93 10.55 -6.00
N LEU A 705 -3.17 9.85 -4.90
CA LEU A 705 -2.25 9.81 -3.77
C LEU A 705 -1.19 8.74 -3.98
N VAL A 706 0.06 9.09 -3.70
CA VAL A 706 1.18 8.15 -3.68
C VAL A 706 1.08 7.27 -2.44
N ALA A 707 1.25 5.96 -2.65
CA ALA A 707 1.16 4.98 -1.58
C ALA A 707 2.41 4.97 -0.68
N GLY A 708 2.20 4.59 0.59
CA GLY A 708 3.25 4.38 1.58
C GLY A 708 3.17 5.33 2.78
N LYS A 709 3.79 4.93 3.88
CA LYS A 709 3.90 5.70 5.12
C LYS A 709 4.81 6.92 4.93
N GLY A 710 4.44 8.04 5.54
CA GLY A 710 5.29 9.24 5.59
C GLY A 710 5.44 9.98 4.26
N VAL A 711 4.49 9.83 3.33
CA VAL A 711 4.47 10.58 2.09
C VAL A 711 4.15 12.05 2.36
N LYS A 712 4.94 12.95 1.76
CA LYS A 712 4.77 14.40 1.82
C LYS A 712 4.56 14.95 0.42
N TYR A 713 3.68 15.94 0.28
CA TYR A 713 3.35 16.56 -1.02
C TYR A 713 3.86 17.99 -1.07
N TYR A 714 4.37 18.36 -2.24
CA TYR A 714 4.87 19.69 -2.51
C TYR A 714 4.31 20.22 -3.82
N TYR A 715 4.00 21.51 -3.86
CA TYR A 715 3.64 22.20 -5.09
C TYR A 715 4.58 23.36 -5.37
N SER A 716 4.71 23.71 -6.65
CA SER A 716 5.32 24.96 -7.10
C SER A 716 4.50 25.54 -8.24
N ILE A 717 4.50 26.87 -8.36
CA ILE A 717 3.76 27.59 -9.40
C ILE A 717 4.72 28.57 -10.05
N GLU A 718 4.85 28.45 -11.36
CA GLU A 718 5.60 29.40 -12.17
C GLU A 718 4.61 30.29 -12.92
N ASN A 719 4.70 31.61 -12.71
CA ASN A 719 3.86 32.61 -13.35
C ASN A 719 4.71 33.86 -13.67
N PRO A 720 4.52 34.52 -14.82
CA PRO A 720 5.26 35.74 -15.19
C PRO A 720 5.22 36.87 -14.16
N ASN A 721 4.17 36.93 -13.34
CA ASN A 721 3.95 37.96 -12.32
C ASN A 721 4.55 37.62 -10.95
N GLY A 722 5.00 36.37 -10.75
CA GLY A 722 5.58 35.91 -9.49
C GLY A 722 5.62 34.38 -9.41
N ASN A 723 6.72 33.83 -8.88
CA ASN A 723 6.89 32.39 -8.73
C ASN A 723 6.72 31.96 -7.28
N ILE A 724 6.05 30.83 -7.07
CA ILE A 724 5.97 30.12 -5.79
C ILE A 724 6.91 28.90 -5.88
N GLY A 725 7.95 28.90 -5.04
CA GLY A 725 8.86 27.75 -4.92
C GLY A 725 8.19 26.53 -4.27
N TRP A 726 8.90 25.41 -4.21
CA TRP A 726 8.40 24.18 -3.60
C TRP A 726 7.91 24.40 -2.17
N THR A 727 6.61 24.23 -1.96
CA THR A 727 5.93 24.43 -0.69
C THR A 727 5.22 23.15 -0.28
N GLU A 728 5.48 22.65 0.94
CA GLU A 728 4.79 21.47 1.49
C GLU A 728 3.31 21.79 1.74
N PHE A 729 2.41 20.87 1.37
CA PHE A 729 0.97 21.06 1.60
C PHE A 729 0.27 19.74 1.94
N ASP A 730 -0.92 19.86 2.52
CA ASP A 730 -1.82 18.75 2.82
C ASP A 730 -2.63 18.42 1.55
N PRO A 731 -2.49 17.23 0.95
CA PRO A 731 -3.11 16.88 -0.32
C PRO A 731 -4.65 16.79 -0.24
N SER A 732 -5.23 16.77 0.97
CA SER A 732 -6.68 16.86 1.16
C SER A 732 -7.25 18.28 0.98
N LYS A 733 -6.38 19.29 0.80
CA LYS A 733 -6.76 20.69 0.64
C LYS A 733 -6.49 21.16 -0.79
N SER A 734 -7.45 21.90 -1.34
CA SER A 734 -7.32 22.54 -2.65
C SER A 734 -6.26 23.65 -2.63
N ILE A 735 -5.44 23.72 -3.67
CA ILE A 735 -4.58 24.88 -3.96
C ILE A 735 -5.36 25.82 -4.88
N VAL A 736 -5.48 27.10 -4.53
CA VAL A 736 -6.23 28.09 -5.33
C VAL A 736 -5.29 28.88 -6.24
N ILE A 737 -5.56 28.84 -7.54
CA ILE A 737 -4.87 29.63 -8.56
C ILE A 737 -5.72 30.84 -8.90
N ASN A 738 -5.15 32.03 -8.71
CA ASN A 738 -5.82 33.31 -8.90
C ASN A 738 -4.95 34.36 -9.64
N ASP A 739 -3.67 34.06 -9.88
CA ASP A 739 -2.77 34.96 -10.59
C ASP A 739 -3.03 34.93 -12.10
N ILE A 740 -3.18 36.11 -12.70
CA ILE A 740 -3.41 36.29 -14.13
C ILE A 740 -2.18 35.83 -14.92
N GLY A 741 -2.39 35.34 -16.14
CA GLY A 741 -1.36 34.86 -17.03
C GLY A 741 -1.25 33.34 -17.02
N LYS A 742 -0.20 32.83 -17.68
CA LYS A 742 0.09 31.39 -17.72
C LYS A 742 0.63 30.96 -16.35
N ASN A 743 -0.06 30.02 -15.71
CA ASN A 743 0.36 29.35 -14.49
C ASN A 743 0.80 27.93 -14.83
N THR A 744 2.08 27.62 -14.64
CA THR A 744 2.60 26.26 -14.73
C THR A 744 2.64 25.67 -13.32
N ILE A 745 1.74 24.73 -13.04
CA ILE A 745 1.57 24.11 -11.73
C ILE A 745 2.31 22.78 -11.74
N ARG A 746 3.19 22.58 -10.75
CA ARG A 746 3.91 21.33 -10.56
C ARG A 746 3.61 20.75 -9.19
N ILE A 747 3.20 19.49 -9.13
CA ILE A 747 3.01 18.75 -7.87
C ILE A 747 3.92 17.53 -7.85
N LYS A 748 4.64 17.34 -6.75
CA LYS A 748 5.45 16.15 -6.49
C LYS A 748 5.19 15.59 -5.10
N ALA A 749 5.55 14.32 -4.92
CA ALA A 749 5.56 13.66 -3.63
C ALA A 749 6.97 13.17 -3.28
N GLU A 750 7.29 13.13 -1.99
CA GLU A 750 8.51 12.56 -1.42
C GLU A 750 8.15 11.62 -0.26
N GLY A 751 8.99 10.60 0.00
CA GLY A 751 8.67 9.56 0.99
C GLY A 751 7.76 8.46 0.42
N GLY A 752 7.44 7.47 1.26
CA GLY A 752 6.68 6.28 0.84
C GLY A 752 7.24 5.65 -0.44
N PHE A 753 6.38 5.40 -1.42
CA PHE A 753 6.75 4.82 -2.71
C PHE A 753 6.98 5.86 -3.82
N ALA A 754 7.13 7.14 -3.50
CA ALA A 754 7.24 8.21 -4.48
C ALA A 754 8.46 8.08 -5.41
N PHE A 755 8.28 8.36 -6.71
CA PHE A 755 9.36 8.49 -7.70
C PHE A 755 10.03 9.87 -7.76
N ASN A 756 9.60 10.82 -6.92
CA ASN A 756 10.12 12.19 -6.88
C ASN A 756 10.14 12.90 -8.26
N THR A 757 9.21 12.54 -9.15
CA THR A 757 9.03 13.18 -10.45
C THR A 757 7.78 14.05 -10.37
N PRO A 758 7.88 15.36 -10.66
CA PRO A 758 6.72 16.24 -10.62
C PRO A 758 5.79 15.97 -11.80
N VAL A 759 4.48 16.02 -11.54
CA VAL A 759 3.45 16.17 -12.57
C VAL A 759 3.24 17.66 -12.82
N GLU A 760 3.19 18.05 -14.08
CA GLU A 760 3.08 19.43 -14.54
C GLU A 760 1.81 19.60 -15.39
N LYS A 761 1.03 20.64 -15.10
CA LYS A 761 -0.11 21.08 -15.93
C LYS A 761 -0.14 22.60 -15.98
N ASP A 762 -0.53 23.13 -17.12
CA ASP A 762 -0.66 24.56 -17.39
C ASP A 762 -2.13 24.99 -17.34
N ILE A 763 -2.37 26.19 -16.80
CA ILE A 763 -3.66 26.89 -16.92
C ILE A 763 -3.42 28.39 -17.11
N THR A 764 -4.15 29.02 -18.03
CA THR A 764 -4.02 30.46 -18.26
C THR A 764 -5.24 31.21 -17.72
N LEU A 765 -5.03 32.08 -16.73
CA LEU A 765 -6.08 32.97 -16.22
C LEU A 765 -6.06 34.30 -16.98
N GLN A 766 -7.20 34.72 -17.49
CA GLN A 766 -7.35 35.97 -18.26
C GLN A 766 -8.46 36.85 -17.69
N VAL A 767 -8.26 38.16 -17.77
CA VAL A 767 -9.29 39.15 -17.46
C VAL A 767 -9.93 39.58 -18.78
N PRO A 768 -11.18 39.17 -19.06
CA PRO A 768 -11.86 39.62 -20.27
C PRO A 768 -12.24 41.09 -20.17
N VAL A 769 -12.47 41.72 -21.32
CA VAL A 769 -13.14 43.00 -21.44
C VAL A 769 -14.59 42.82 -20.99
N GLU A 770 -15.04 43.68 -20.10
CA GLU A 770 -16.41 43.70 -19.58
C GLU A 770 -17.25 44.80 -20.23
N SER A 771 -16.62 45.90 -20.65
CA SER A 771 -17.29 46.96 -21.40
C SER A 771 -16.34 47.79 -22.27
N ILE A 772 -16.92 48.36 -23.33
CA ILE A 772 -16.29 49.37 -24.19
C ILE A 772 -17.16 50.63 -24.15
N ASN A 773 -16.53 51.79 -24.01
CA ASN A 773 -17.18 53.08 -24.16
C ASN A 773 -16.49 53.92 -25.23
N VAL A 774 -17.25 54.49 -26.15
CA VAL A 774 -16.73 55.31 -27.26
C VAL A 774 -17.21 56.74 -27.10
N THR A 775 -16.33 57.74 -27.24
CA THR A 775 -16.66 59.16 -27.04
C THR A 775 -16.05 60.03 -28.14
N PRO A 776 -16.81 60.96 -28.75
CA PRO A 776 -18.23 61.24 -28.53
C PRO A 776 -19.16 60.16 -29.10
N ASN A 777 -20.39 60.09 -28.59
CA ASN A 777 -21.48 59.24 -29.09
C ASN A 777 -22.80 60.06 -29.00
N PRO A 778 -23.39 60.51 -30.13
CA PRO A 778 -23.01 60.22 -31.52
C PRO A 778 -21.77 61.00 -32.01
N LEU A 779 -21.23 60.60 -33.16
CA LEU A 779 -20.16 61.26 -33.90
C LEU A 779 -20.74 62.11 -35.04
N GLU A 780 -20.87 63.42 -34.84
CA GLU A 780 -21.36 64.36 -35.88
C GLU A 780 -20.21 65.06 -36.60
N LEU A 781 -20.21 65.14 -37.92
CA LEU A 781 -19.17 65.82 -38.72
C LEU A 781 -19.73 66.35 -40.06
N GLU A 782 -19.02 67.26 -40.70
CA GLU A 782 -19.34 67.74 -42.06
C GLU A 782 -18.68 66.87 -43.15
N VAL A 783 -19.15 66.98 -44.40
CA VAL A 783 -18.47 66.37 -45.55
C VAL A 783 -17.04 66.89 -45.64
N ASP A 784 -16.08 66.00 -45.88
CA ASP A 784 -14.64 66.23 -45.89
C ASP A 784 -13.99 66.60 -44.52
N GLU A 785 -14.78 66.71 -43.43
CA GLU A 785 -14.25 66.91 -42.08
C GLU A 785 -13.63 65.60 -41.55
N VAL A 786 -12.47 65.70 -40.89
CA VAL A 786 -11.84 64.59 -40.15
C VAL A 786 -12.10 64.77 -38.65
N LYS A 787 -12.72 63.79 -38.02
CA LYS A 787 -13.06 63.82 -36.59
C LYS A 787 -12.42 62.67 -35.81
N SER A 788 -11.87 62.99 -34.65
CA SER A 788 -11.30 62.01 -33.72
C SER A 788 -12.34 61.50 -32.72
N PHE A 789 -12.19 60.26 -32.29
CA PHE A 789 -12.93 59.66 -31.17
C PHE A 789 -11.97 58.95 -30.21
N SER A 790 -12.45 58.62 -29.01
CA SER A 790 -11.73 57.79 -28.05
C SER A 790 -12.50 56.52 -27.73
N VAL A 791 -11.76 55.44 -27.41
CA VAL A 791 -12.32 54.15 -26.99
C VAL A 791 -11.70 53.78 -25.65
N ASN A 792 -12.55 53.65 -24.63
CA ASN A 792 -12.16 53.24 -23.28
C ASN A 792 -12.64 51.80 -23.03
N ILE A 793 -11.72 50.94 -22.62
CA ILE A 793 -11.97 49.52 -22.31
C ILE A 793 -11.94 49.35 -20.79
N SER A 794 -12.93 48.66 -20.23
CA SER A 794 -12.97 48.28 -18.81
C SER A 794 -13.07 46.75 -18.67
N PRO A 795 -12.37 46.15 -17.69
CA PRO A 795 -11.43 46.79 -16.77
C PRO A 795 -10.11 47.17 -17.47
N LEU A 796 -9.35 48.10 -16.88
CA LEU A 796 -8.11 48.62 -17.49
C LEU A 796 -7.02 47.53 -17.65
N ASN A 797 -7.07 46.52 -16.79
CA ASN A 797 -6.17 45.36 -16.77
C ASN A 797 -6.69 44.16 -17.58
N ALA A 798 -7.66 44.34 -18.49
CA ALA A 798 -8.07 43.29 -19.41
C ALA A 798 -6.85 42.70 -20.15
N SER A 799 -6.77 41.37 -20.23
CA SER A 799 -5.59 40.65 -20.72
C SER A 799 -5.35 40.83 -22.22
N ASN A 800 -6.40 41.02 -23.01
CA ASN A 800 -6.33 41.39 -24.43
C ASN A 800 -7.23 42.61 -24.66
N ARG A 801 -6.63 43.71 -25.12
CA ARG A 801 -7.29 45.01 -25.34
C ARG A 801 -7.41 45.37 -26.82
N ASP A 802 -7.10 44.42 -27.70
CA ASP A 802 -7.20 44.62 -29.13
C ASP A 802 -8.67 44.69 -29.57
N LEU A 803 -8.92 45.60 -30.51
CA LEU A 803 -10.24 45.88 -31.03
C LEU A 803 -10.27 45.67 -32.54
N ASP A 804 -11.45 45.34 -33.05
CA ASP A 804 -11.79 45.47 -34.46
C ASP A 804 -12.68 46.71 -34.66
N ILE A 805 -12.24 47.65 -35.50
CA ILE A 805 -12.91 48.94 -35.68
C ILE A 805 -13.16 49.20 -37.16
N TYR A 806 -14.41 49.46 -37.53
CA TYR A 806 -14.79 49.78 -38.90
C TYR A 806 -16.06 50.64 -38.97
N ILE A 807 -16.28 51.29 -40.12
CA ILE A 807 -17.53 51.97 -40.45
C ILE A 807 -18.39 51.03 -41.31
N GLU A 808 -19.68 50.91 -41.01
CA GLU A 808 -20.57 50.01 -41.75
C GLU A 808 -20.79 50.43 -43.19
N ASP A 809 -21.20 51.69 -43.43
CA ASP A 809 -21.31 52.26 -44.78
C ASP A 809 -20.14 53.20 -45.07
N GLN A 810 -19.16 52.67 -45.81
CA GLN A 810 -17.94 53.39 -46.21
C GLN A 810 -18.17 54.50 -47.25
N ASN A 811 -19.38 54.64 -47.80
CA ASN A 811 -19.76 55.72 -48.71
C ASN A 811 -20.16 57.00 -47.95
N ILE A 812 -20.67 56.86 -46.72
CA ILE A 812 -21.10 57.99 -45.88
C ILE A 812 -19.91 58.50 -45.05
N ALA A 813 -19.15 57.61 -44.42
CA ALA A 813 -17.93 57.96 -43.68
C ALA A 813 -16.87 56.86 -43.80
N GLU A 814 -15.59 57.17 -43.59
CA GLU A 814 -14.48 56.20 -43.66
C GLU A 814 -13.60 56.26 -42.40
N TYR A 815 -13.22 55.10 -41.88
CA TYR A 815 -12.24 55.00 -40.79
C TYR A 815 -10.81 55.19 -41.33
N LYS A 816 -10.10 56.21 -40.83
CA LYS A 816 -8.75 56.59 -41.29
C LYS A 816 -7.62 56.00 -40.46
N GLY A 817 -7.91 55.11 -39.51
CA GLY A 817 -6.93 54.67 -38.53
C GLY A 817 -6.69 55.72 -37.44
N ASP A 818 -5.91 55.38 -36.43
CA ASP A 818 -5.59 56.23 -35.26
C ASP A 818 -6.83 56.86 -34.60
N MET A 819 -7.94 56.11 -34.53
CA MET A 819 -9.20 56.57 -33.90
C MET A 819 -9.75 57.86 -34.55
N ARG A 820 -9.62 57.97 -35.88
CA ARG A 820 -10.16 59.07 -36.70
C ARG A 820 -11.10 58.56 -37.79
N ILE A 821 -12.13 59.34 -38.10
CA ILE A 821 -13.06 59.12 -39.20
C ILE A 821 -13.14 60.36 -40.10
N ILE A 822 -13.49 60.20 -41.38
CA ILE A 822 -13.77 61.30 -42.31
C ILE A 822 -15.19 61.19 -42.88
N GLY A 823 -15.90 62.32 -43.00
CA GLY A 823 -17.20 62.39 -43.68
C GLY A 823 -17.02 62.40 -45.20
N LYS A 824 -17.82 61.62 -45.93
CA LYS A 824 -17.74 61.54 -47.41
C LYS A 824 -19.00 62.02 -48.11
N ALA A 825 -20.17 61.73 -47.53
CA ALA A 825 -21.46 62.11 -48.10
C ALA A 825 -22.47 62.31 -46.96
N GLU A 826 -23.44 63.18 -47.18
CA GLU A 826 -24.55 63.40 -46.24
C GLU A 826 -25.29 62.08 -45.96
N GLY A 827 -25.51 61.79 -44.68
CA GLY A 827 -26.20 60.58 -44.24
C GLY A 827 -25.80 60.10 -42.85
N GLU A 828 -26.39 58.98 -42.44
CA GLU A 828 -26.12 58.32 -41.17
C GLU A 828 -25.50 56.93 -41.41
N THR A 829 -24.44 56.61 -40.67
CA THR A 829 -23.80 55.29 -40.66
C THR A 829 -23.41 54.93 -39.22
N TYR A 830 -22.77 53.79 -39.01
CA TYR A 830 -22.31 53.36 -37.68
C TYR A 830 -20.82 53.08 -37.65
N LEU A 831 -20.16 53.59 -36.62
CA LEU A 831 -18.86 53.09 -36.16
C LEU A 831 -19.10 51.85 -35.30
N VAL A 832 -18.51 50.73 -35.70
CA VAL A 832 -18.59 49.45 -35.00
C VAL A 832 -17.24 49.15 -34.36
N VAL A 833 -17.26 48.89 -33.05
CA VAL A 833 -16.08 48.51 -32.26
C VAL A 833 -16.36 47.15 -31.63
N LYS A 834 -15.52 46.15 -31.92
CA LYS A 834 -15.65 44.78 -31.38
C LYS A 834 -14.41 44.36 -30.62
N THR A 835 -14.57 43.61 -29.54
CA THR A 835 -13.45 42.99 -28.82
C THR A 835 -12.86 41.80 -29.59
N LYS A 836 -11.55 41.56 -29.41
CA LYS A 836 -10.85 40.38 -29.95
C LYS A 836 -10.41 39.37 -28.88
N ASP A 837 -10.79 39.60 -27.62
CA ASP A 837 -10.42 38.79 -26.46
C ASP A 837 -11.37 37.59 -26.21
N GLY A 838 -12.39 37.42 -27.04
CA GLY A 838 -13.40 36.36 -26.90
C GLY A 838 -14.62 36.74 -26.06
N SER A 839 -14.65 37.92 -25.42
CA SER A 839 -15.82 38.42 -24.66
C SER A 839 -17.05 38.67 -25.54
N GLY A 840 -16.86 38.85 -26.85
CA GLY A 840 -17.94 39.06 -27.82
C GLY A 840 -18.62 40.43 -27.75
N ILE A 841 -18.06 41.38 -27.01
CA ILE A 841 -18.64 42.72 -26.84
C ILE A 841 -18.53 43.50 -28.15
N THR A 842 -19.66 44.06 -28.57
CA THR A 842 -19.78 44.92 -29.75
C THR A 842 -20.48 46.23 -29.37
N VAL A 843 -19.85 47.36 -29.65
CA VAL A 843 -20.42 48.70 -29.49
C VAL A 843 -20.64 49.33 -30.86
N ARG A 844 -21.82 49.94 -31.05
CA ARG A 844 -22.21 50.64 -32.27
C ARG A 844 -22.48 52.11 -31.92
N VAL A 845 -21.76 53.03 -32.55
CA VAL A 845 -21.93 54.48 -32.36
C VAL A 845 -22.45 55.11 -33.66
N PRO A 846 -23.54 55.88 -33.63
CA PRO A 846 -24.02 56.60 -34.80
C PRO A 846 -22.99 57.63 -35.27
N VAL A 847 -22.78 57.69 -36.59
CA VAL A 847 -21.97 58.67 -37.29
C VAL A 847 -22.88 59.45 -38.24
N ILE A 848 -22.99 60.77 -38.05
CA ILE A 848 -23.93 61.65 -38.76
C ILE A 848 -23.11 62.67 -39.56
N VAL A 849 -23.19 62.61 -40.89
CA VAL A 849 -22.49 63.53 -41.79
C VAL A 849 -23.47 64.56 -42.36
N LYS A 850 -23.17 65.86 -42.22
CA LYS A 850 -24.00 66.98 -42.70
C LYS A 850 -23.34 67.70 -43.89
N ASP A 851 -24.10 68.15 -44.88
CA ASP A 851 -23.62 69.02 -45.99
C ASP A 851 -23.96 70.49 -45.69
N ALA A 852 -22.99 71.39 -45.81
CA ALA A 852 -23.13 72.83 -45.53
C ALA A 852 -23.54 73.67 -46.77
N TYR A 853 -23.83 73.06 -47.92
CA TYR A 853 -24.20 73.78 -49.16
C TYR A 853 -25.58 74.48 -49.10
N ILE A 854 -25.64 75.75 -49.52
CA ILE A 854 -26.88 76.56 -49.58
C ILE A 854 -27.03 77.16 -50.99
N GLY A 855 -27.96 76.66 -51.81
CA GLY A 855 -28.20 77.16 -53.18
C GLY A 855 -28.95 78.50 -53.26
N LEU A 856 -28.63 79.32 -54.28
CA LEU A 856 -29.30 80.58 -54.61
C LEU A 856 -30.59 80.33 -55.39
N LYS A 857 -31.74 80.78 -54.88
CA LYS A 857 -33.06 80.47 -55.45
C LYS A 857 -33.56 81.53 -56.42
N GLU A 858 -33.29 82.80 -56.13
CA GLU A 858 -33.81 83.94 -56.87
C GLU A 858 -32.79 85.09 -56.86
N ILE A 859 -32.71 85.82 -57.97
CA ILE A 859 -32.13 87.16 -58.02
C ILE A 859 -33.21 88.16 -58.42
N LYS A 860 -33.12 89.41 -57.96
CA LYS A 860 -34.13 90.44 -58.24
C LYS A 860 -33.54 91.84 -58.23
N PHE A 861 -33.93 92.69 -59.17
CA PHE A 861 -33.55 94.11 -59.12
C PHE A 861 -34.33 94.85 -58.01
N ILE A 862 -33.67 95.81 -57.35
CA ILE A 862 -34.27 96.59 -56.24
C ILE A 862 -35.46 97.45 -56.68
N LYS A 863 -35.53 97.78 -57.98
CA LYS A 863 -36.61 98.55 -58.62
C LYS A 863 -36.91 97.93 -59.99
N SER A 864 -38.14 98.08 -60.46
CA SER A 864 -38.54 97.63 -61.81
C SER A 864 -38.13 98.62 -62.91
N VAL A 865 -37.92 99.88 -62.54
CA VAL A 865 -37.46 100.96 -63.42
C VAL A 865 -36.39 101.78 -62.71
N PHE A 866 -35.29 102.05 -63.39
CA PHE A 866 -34.22 102.93 -62.98
C PHE A 866 -34.16 104.10 -63.94
N LYS A 867 -34.01 105.32 -63.42
CA LYS A 867 -33.74 106.51 -64.21
C LYS A 867 -32.26 106.84 -64.02
N ILE A 868 -31.54 106.95 -65.11
CA ILE A 868 -30.11 107.25 -65.13
C ILE A 868 -29.85 108.41 -66.10
N GLU A 869 -28.78 109.15 -65.91
CA GLU A 869 -28.35 110.21 -66.82
C GLU A 869 -27.43 109.66 -67.93
N GLU A 870 -27.31 110.41 -69.03
CA GLU A 870 -26.35 110.09 -70.08
C GLU A 870 -24.91 110.14 -69.51
N GLY A 871 -24.17 109.03 -69.62
CA GLY A 871 -22.86 108.84 -69.01
C GLY A 871 -22.87 108.32 -67.55
N GLU A 872 -24.02 108.17 -66.90
CA GLU A 872 -24.10 107.64 -65.53
C GLU A 872 -23.80 106.13 -65.50
N GLU A 873 -22.96 105.71 -64.55
CA GLU A 873 -22.52 104.31 -64.37
C GLU A 873 -22.99 103.77 -63.01
N ILE A 874 -23.76 102.66 -63.04
CA ILE A 874 -24.28 101.98 -61.86
C ILE A 874 -23.71 100.57 -61.76
N ALA A 875 -23.14 100.22 -60.60
CA ALA A 875 -22.70 98.86 -60.33
C ALA A 875 -23.90 97.92 -60.11
N LEU A 876 -23.92 96.76 -60.78
CA LEU A 876 -25.01 95.77 -60.70
C LEU A 876 -25.29 95.34 -59.26
N LYS A 877 -24.25 95.21 -58.43
CA LYS A 877 -24.36 94.82 -57.02
C LYS A 877 -25.20 95.77 -56.18
N ASP A 878 -25.25 97.06 -56.54
CA ASP A 878 -25.99 98.08 -55.80
C ASP A 878 -27.48 98.05 -56.14
N VAL A 879 -27.85 97.34 -57.22
CA VAL A 879 -29.21 97.28 -57.73
C VAL A 879 -29.80 95.87 -57.80
N LEU A 880 -29.05 94.83 -57.43
CA LEU A 880 -29.46 93.42 -57.50
C LEU A 880 -29.41 92.72 -56.13
N ILE A 881 -30.48 92.03 -55.76
CA ILE A 881 -30.65 91.28 -54.51
C ILE A 881 -30.56 89.78 -54.77
N PHE A 882 -29.92 89.03 -53.86
CA PHE A 882 -29.79 87.57 -53.86
C PHE A 882 -30.67 86.93 -52.78
N ASN A 883 -31.50 85.94 -53.16
CA ASN A 883 -32.40 85.23 -52.26
C ASN A 883 -32.17 83.70 -52.31
N PRO A 884 -31.89 83.02 -51.18
CA PRO A 884 -31.60 83.61 -49.88
C PRO A 884 -30.26 84.36 -49.88
N ASN A 885 -30.14 85.35 -48.99
CA ASN A 885 -28.95 86.20 -48.93
C ASN A 885 -27.69 85.46 -48.45
N ASN A 886 -27.80 84.26 -47.90
CA ASN A 886 -26.70 83.43 -47.42
C ASN A 886 -26.39 82.26 -48.36
N ALA A 887 -26.90 82.29 -49.59
CA ALA A 887 -26.49 81.33 -50.62
C ALA A 887 -24.96 81.31 -50.75
N THR A 888 -24.39 80.11 -50.82
CA THR A 888 -22.94 79.89 -50.89
C THR A 888 -22.37 80.12 -52.29
N ASP A 889 -23.23 80.31 -53.30
CA ASP A 889 -22.90 80.56 -54.70
C ASP A 889 -23.78 81.72 -55.24
N LYS A 890 -23.17 82.86 -55.59
CA LYS A 890 -23.88 84.11 -55.98
C LYS A 890 -23.35 84.76 -57.25
N ASP A 891 -22.53 84.05 -58.02
CA ASP A 891 -21.86 84.65 -59.17
C ASP A 891 -22.85 84.90 -60.33
N ILE A 892 -22.64 85.98 -61.09
CA ILE A 892 -23.48 86.39 -62.22
C ILE A 892 -22.82 85.99 -63.54
N GLU A 893 -23.43 85.02 -64.23
CA GLU A 893 -22.97 84.46 -65.51
C GLU A 893 -23.08 85.48 -66.64
N SER A 894 -24.19 86.23 -66.72
CA SER A 894 -24.39 87.22 -67.79
C SER A 894 -25.25 88.42 -67.37
N LEU A 895 -24.94 89.57 -67.97
CA LEU A 895 -25.73 90.80 -67.91
C LEU A 895 -25.92 91.32 -69.34
N LEU A 896 -27.17 91.49 -69.77
CA LEU A 896 -27.50 91.84 -71.16
C LEU A 896 -28.47 93.00 -71.22
N SER A 897 -28.21 93.94 -72.12
CA SER A 897 -29.11 95.06 -72.44
C SER A 897 -29.82 94.82 -73.78
N THR A 898 -31.12 95.08 -73.84
CA THR A 898 -31.91 94.91 -75.08
C THR A 898 -31.61 95.96 -76.15
N LEU A 899 -31.21 97.16 -75.74
CA LEU A 899 -30.82 98.29 -76.60
C LEU A 899 -29.50 98.88 -76.07
N PRO A 900 -28.35 98.32 -76.49
CA PRO A 900 -27.02 98.73 -76.02
C PRO A 900 -26.63 100.16 -76.39
N ASP A 901 -27.23 100.72 -77.44
CA ASP A 901 -27.09 102.11 -77.86
C ASP A 901 -27.77 103.09 -76.89
N LYS A 902 -28.69 102.60 -76.05
CA LYS A 902 -29.36 103.39 -74.99
C LYS A 902 -28.74 103.13 -73.63
N VAL A 903 -28.58 101.87 -73.28
CA VAL A 903 -27.95 101.46 -72.02
C VAL A 903 -26.96 100.36 -72.33
N SER A 904 -25.67 100.62 -72.16
CA SER A 904 -24.64 99.60 -72.34
C SER A 904 -24.39 98.88 -71.01
N VAL A 905 -23.78 97.70 -71.10
CA VAL A 905 -23.36 96.92 -69.93
C VAL A 905 -21.89 96.56 -70.10
N ARG A 906 -21.11 96.77 -69.05
CA ARG A 906 -19.66 96.56 -69.06
C ARG A 906 -19.27 95.67 -67.89
N LYS A 907 -18.42 94.68 -68.16
CA LYS A 907 -17.78 93.88 -67.11
C LYS A 907 -16.37 94.38 -66.88
N GLU A 908 -16.05 94.77 -65.66
CA GLU A 908 -14.69 95.07 -65.22
C GLU A 908 -14.29 94.12 -64.10
N GLY A 909 -13.38 93.19 -64.37
CA GLY A 909 -13.03 92.12 -63.43
C GLY A 909 -14.23 91.23 -63.09
N SER A 910 -14.57 91.17 -61.80
CA SER A 910 -15.73 90.42 -61.28
C SER A 910 -17.01 91.26 -61.18
N GLU A 911 -16.95 92.57 -61.43
CA GLU A 911 -18.10 93.46 -61.28
C GLU A 911 -18.71 93.83 -62.63
N TRP A 912 -20.04 93.90 -62.64
CA TRP A 912 -20.83 94.34 -63.79
C TRP A 912 -21.34 95.74 -63.55
N TYR A 913 -21.31 96.57 -64.59
CA TYR A 913 -21.76 97.95 -64.59
C TYR A 913 -22.80 98.17 -65.69
N ILE A 914 -23.77 99.04 -65.41
CA ILE A 914 -24.85 99.47 -66.30
C ILE A 914 -24.64 100.96 -66.57
N ILE A 915 -24.52 101.35 -67.84
CA ILE A 915 -24.12 102.70 -68.24
C ILE A 915 -25.19 103.30 -69.15
N GLY A 916 -25.63 104.53 -68.90
CA GLY A 916 -26.51 105.28 -69.79
C GLY A 916 -25.73 105.88 -70.95
N GLU A 917 -26.13 105.62 -72.21
CA GLU A 917 -25.36 106.02 -73.40
C GLU A 917 -26.07 107.10 -74.23
N GLU A 918 -27.36 106.91 -74.54
CA GLU A 918 -28.18 107.89 -75.26
C GLU A 918 -29.59 107.91 -74.67
N VAL A 919 -30.26 109.08 -74.73
CA VAL A 919 -31.66 109.24 -74.31
C VAL A 919 -32.56 108.14 -74.91
N GLY A 920 -33.25 107.41 -74.04
CA GLY A 920 -34.07 106.26 -74.41
C GLY A 920 -34.33 105.29 -73.25
N TYR A 921 -34.85 104.11 -73.55
CA TYR A 921 -35.14 103.07 -72.56
C TYR A 921 -34.55 101.74 -73.00
N SER A 922 -33.91 100.99 -72.11
CA SER A 922 -33.48 99.61 -72.37
C SER A 922 -33.78 98.70 -71.19
N THR A 923 -34.12 97.45 -71.46
CA THR A 923 -34.23 96.43 -70.40
C THR A 923 -32.88 95.75 -70.19
N VAL A 924 -32.39 95.74 -68.96
CA VAL A 924 -31.20 95.01 -68.56
C VAL A 924 -31.61 93.73 -67.82
N THR A 925 -31.06 92.60 -68.23
CA THR A 925 -31.31 91.27 -67.66
C THR A 925 -30.04 90.68 -67.07
N ALA A 926 -30.08 90.33 -65.78
CA ALA A 926 -29.03 89.60 -65.07
C ALA A 926 -29.40 88.12 -64.92
N GLU A 927 -28.43 87.23 -65.07
CA GLU A 927 -28.56 85.77 -64.91
C GLU A 927 -27.41 85.25 -64.05
N ALA A 928 -27.74 84.57 -62.94
CA ALA A 928 -26.77 83.93 -62.06
C ALA A 928 -26.22 82.62 -62.65
N GLU A 929 -25.04 82.20 -62.18
CA GLU A 929 -24.48 80.89 -62.52
C GLU A 929 -25.40 79.73 -62.08
N LYS A 930 -25.20 78.59 -62.74
CA LYS A 930 -26.00 77.38 -62.56
C LYS A 930 -25.79 76.77 -61.17
N GLN A 931 -26.85 76.71 -60.37
CA GLN A 931 -26.83 76.12 -59.03
C GLN A 931 -26.71 74.58 -59.09
N ARG A 932 -26.34 73.91 -57.97
CA ARG A 932 -26.23 72.43 -57.93
C ARG A 932 -27.54 71.73 -58.33
N ASP A 933 -28.69 72.33 -58.00
CA ASP A 933 -30.03 71.87 -58.38
C ASP A 933 -30.39 72.14 -59.87
N GLN A 934 -29.42 72.63 -60.64
CA GLN A 934 -29.51 72.98 -62.06
C GLN A 934 -30.31 74.26 -62.37
N SER A 935 -30.83 74.98 -61.35
CA SER A 935 -31.52 76.26 -61.56
C SER A 935 -30.57 77.38 -61.99
N LYS A 936 -31.09 78.35 -62.74
CA LYS A 936 -30.39 79.58 -63.16
C LYS A 936 -31.26 80.80 -62.87
N PRO A 937 -31.21 81.37 -61.67
CA PRO A 937 -31.98 82.56 -61.31
C PRO A 937 -31.73 83.73 -62.28
N LYS A 938 -32.79 84.41 -62.75
CA LYS A 938 -32.71 85.58 -63.64
C LYS A 938 -33.61 86.72 -63.18
N ALA A 939 -33.20 87.95 -63.45
CA ALA A 939 -34.01 89.15 -63.22
C ALA A 939 -33.83 90.15 -64.35
N SER A 940 -34.86 90.96 -64.61
CA SER A 940 -34.80 92.05 -65.59
C SER A 940 -35.37 93.34 -65.00
N ALA A 941 -34.82 94.49 -65.38
CA ALA A 941 -35.35 95.81 -65.04
C ALA A 941 -35.18 96.79 -66.21
N LEU A 942 -36.05 97.79 -66.30
CA LEU A 942 -35.99 98.84 -67.31
C LEU A 942 -35.09 99.98 -66.82
N PHE A 943 -34.20 100.48 -67.68
CA PHE A 943 -33.34 101.63 -67.44
C PHE A 943 -33.71 102.72 -68.45
N GLU A 944 -34.09 103.90 -67.94
CA GLU A 944 -34.47 105.11 -68.68
C GLU A 944 -33.33 106.12 -68.61
N VAL A 945 -32.80 106.54 -69.75
CA VAL A 945 -31.76 107.57 -69.87
C VAL A 945 -32.39 108.93 -70.17
N GLY A 946 -32.22 109.92 -69.30
CA GLY A 946 -32.75 111.28 -69.44
C GLY A 946 -31.75 112.32 -69.97
N PRO A 947 -32.20 113.44 -70.58
CA PRO A 947 -31.32 114.50 -71.09
C PRO A 947 -30.63 115.29 -69.97
N GLU A 948 -29.36 115.64 -70.19
CA GLU A 948 -28.47 116.33 -69.25
C GLU A 948 -29.06 117.68 -68.76
N GLY A 949 -29.26 117.84 -67.44
CA GLY A 949 -29.48 119.16 -66.82
C GLY A 949 -30.90 119.72 -66.73
N ALA A 950 -31.94 118.89 -66.51
CA ALA A 950 -33.28 119.36 -66.16
C ALA A 950 -33.52 119.37 -64.63
N ASP A 951 -33.32 120.53 -64.01
CA ASP A 951 -33.66 120.80 -62.62
C ASP A 951 -35.20 120.92 -62.45
N HIS A 952 -35.80 120.14 -61.55
CA HIS A 952 -37.07 120.53 -60.92
C HIS A 952 -37.37 119.76 -59.62
N ASP A 953 -37.28 120.52 -58.55
CA ASP A 953 -37.97 120.41 -57.27
C ASP A 953 -39.49 120.17 -57.42
N SER A 954 -40.04 119.29 -56.58
CA SER A 954 -41.22 119.53 -55.72
C SER A 954 -41.84 118.20 -55.27
N GLY A 955 -42.05 118.09 -53.95
CA GLY A 955 -42.42 116.85 -53.29
C GLY A 955 -43.90 116.51 -53.28
N GLY A 956 -44.21 115.42 -52.55
CA GLY A 956 -45.46 115.31 -51.82
C GLY A 956 -46.35 114.11 -52.16
N SER A 957 -46.44 113.22 -51.15
CA SER A 957 -47.64 112.46 -50.74
C SER A 957 -48.04 111.18 -51.48
N ASN A 958 -47.96 110.09 -50.71
CA ASN A 958 -48.91 108.98 -50.54
C ASN A 958 -49.78 108.54 -51.72
N GLY A 959 -49.70 107.24 -52.00
CA GLY A 959 -50.92 106.41 -52.01
C GLY A 959 -51.13 105.54 -53.23
N ALA A 960 -51.14 104.23 -52.97
CA ALA A 960 -52.01 103.22 -53.57
C ALA A 960 -51.88 102.91 -55.09
N GLY A 961 -51.27 101.75 -55.37
CA GLY A 961 -52.03 100.57 -55.79
C GLY A 961 -52.21 100.29 -57.30
N ARG A 962 -51.92 99.01 -57.62
CA ARG A 962 -52.25 98.23 -58.84
C ARG A 962 -51.35 98.51 -60.06
N TRP A 963 -50.75 97.55 -60.76
CA TRP A 963 -50.85 96.08 -60.85
C TRP A 963 -49.46 95.45 -60.80
#